data_AF-A0A2Z4V3S2-F1
#
_entry.id   AF-A0A2Z4V3S2-F1
#
_cell.length_a   1.000
_cell.length_b   1.000
_cell.length_c   1.000
_cell.angle_alpha   90.00
_cell.angle_beta   90.00
_cell.angle_gamma   90.00
#
_symmetry.space_group_name_H-M   'P 1'
#
loop_
_entity.id
_entity.type
_entity.pdbx_description
1 polymer ?
#
loop_
_entity_poly.entity_id
_entity_poly.type
_entity_poly.pdbx_seq_one_letter_code
_entity_poly.pdbx_strand_id
1 'polypeptide(L)'
;MPPAATTVPELLDARATEHPDHVALQVVGGGELSYRRWREEALRAAVGLAAAGVEPGDRVVLRFSNARWERYAVAFLAVQYAGGVPVPVREDLSETDVAALAVLAEAGTVLRDGELRTVQGLVDLCLDALLAAHPEPPAGPPHRVGPADPAQVIGTSGTTGAPKGVLAAPGNLTAGLAAHPRRRAYAHSRHALHAFPIGTNAGQVMLLGALTAAPTTLSLPRFDADQFGIAVEKFGIGTAFLVPSMAIELVNAGTAGRYDLSSLRLVNSSAAALPVPVAASLAAALPGATLVNTYTSAEASPAQISTVVDTRRPGSLGRPADPRDVRILDAEGLPLPAGQVGEVWLRQPGPARGYLGAAGESARVFRDGWVRMGDVGRLDADGHLYLVDRESDVIKSGALKVSTLRIEEALHEHPAVADAAALGLPHPVMGAVPVAVVVAGPGGLDLDELRLFLSARLSRPELPVRILLAGDLPRNPSGKVVKHRLRPLFDAPAESDGPAVAPATPTELRLAGLWRRLLGRPVTDVAAEFFALGGDSFRAVQLATGISGEFGVRASTAVVFERPSLRSQAAWVDHPDRRRAAADGTPAAPETVTPYLTALRAQPHAVALTSQQENFFRWMAEAPGRDAGAVTALFRVADRLEPETLGLALTEVVRRHPALRTRFEAAGEGVVRAVLDEEPRVRITLTRAPGATDAEVDALLLAERDRLTDLARDPMARLLVVSRSETDHVVLVAVHHMVSDGWSVGVLLADLGVFYSALRRGRSAPPARSGPGYQELVDWANAHWPASRAHFGTALAGAPEAVEQFAGRRTVDEVLTQAHEFEVPPALAEALRARAAELGATPFLAVTAAWTGLLASRSGRPDLVVMTPVPGRPRPDAERTVGCFVQSLLLRVDASGGPGFAELVDRLRAVYSEALDHQLYPFAEFSPSVPFAAWLRYEAWAAPAQLPGLACEPWELPRGSTVPWPLPGGDRGVPELTVVEQPDGALRCWLQYNALAFDLPVITELAEEFTAALTTACG
;
A
#
# COMPACT_ATOMS: atom_id res chain seq x y z
N MET A 1 -40.93 -13.13 -18.49
CA MET A 1 -39.81 -13.15 -19.45
C MET A 1 -39.16 -11.78 -19.44
N PRO A 2 -37.83 -11.66 -19.37
CA PRO A 2 -37.18 -10.39 -19.70
C PRO A 2 -37.57 -10.01 -21.15
N PRO A 3 -37.76 -8.71 -21.45
CA PRO A 3 -38.03 -8.28 -22.82
C PRO A 3 -36.90 -8.76 -23.75
N ALA A 4 -37.25 -9.09 -25.00
CA ALA A 4 -36.26 -9.43 -26.01
C ALA A 4 -35.24 -8.28 -26.13
N ALA A 5 -33.95 -8.60 -26.09
CA ALA A 5 -32.89 -7.60 -26.19
C ALA A 5 -32.96 -6.90 -27.56
N THR A 6 -33.25 -5.61 -27.57
CA THR A 6 -33.27 -4.76 -28.77
C THR A 6 -31.85 -4.52 -29.28
N THR A 7 -31.65 -4.42 -30.58
CA THR A 7 -30.34 -4.10 -31.17
C THR A 7 -30.17 -2.59 -31.39
N VAL A 8 -28.92 -2.14 -31.61
CA VAL A 8 -28.63 -0.72 -31.87
C VAL A 8 -29.36 -0.18 -33.12
N PRO A 9 -29.41 -0.91 -34.26
CA PRO A 9 -30.21 -0.50 -35.41
C PRO A 9 -31.71 -0.43 -35.13
N GLU A 10 -32.26 -1.36 -34.35
CA GLU A 10 -33.69 -1.34 -33.99
C GLU A 10 -34.05 -0.11 -33.13
N LEU A 11 -33.14 0.36 -32.27
CA LEU A 11 -33.35 1.61 -31.54
C LEU A 11 -33.46 2.81 -32.50
N LEU A 12 -32.61 2.88 -33.52
CA LEU A 12 -32.68 3.95 -34.53
C LEU A 12 -33.97 3.84 -35.37
N ASP A 13 -34.32 2.64 -35.84
CA ASP A 13 -35.54 2.39 -36.62
C ASP A 13 -36.79 2.84 -35.86
N ALA A 14 -36.89 2.49 -34.58
CA ALA A 14 -37.99 2.91 -33.71
C ALA A 14 -38.05 4.44 -33.58
N ARG A 15 -36.91 5.10 -33.36
CA ARG A 15 -36.85 6.57 -33.23
C ARG A 15 -37.15 7.32 -34.51
N ALA A 16 -36.65 6.85 -35.64
CA ALA A 16 -36.94 7.44 -36.94
C ALA A 16 -38.43 7.31 -37.29
N THR A 17 -39.11 6.28 -36.79
CA THR A 17 -40.55 6.08 -36.96
C THR A 17 -41.37 7.01 -36.05
N GLU A 18 -41.00 7.10 -34.76
CA GLU A 18 -41.76 7.88 -33.76
C GLU A 18 -41.51 9.39 -33.85
N HIS A 19 -40.26 9.80 -34.09
CA HIS A 19 -39.78 11.18 -33.99
C HIS A 19 -38.82 11.53 -35.15
N PRO A 20 -39.25 11.40 -36.42
CA PRO A 20 -38.37 11.53 -37.60
C PRO A 20 -37.60 12.85 -37.66
N ASP A 21 -38.26 13.95 -37.33
CA ASP A 21 -37.71 15.31 -37.48
C ASP A 21 -36.99 15.81 -36.22
N HIS A 22 -36.96 15.03 -35.14
CA HIS A 22 -36.23 15.40 -33.93
C HIS A 22 -34.72 15.26 -34.16
N VAL A 23 -33.96 16.28 -33.74
CA VAL A 23 -32.49 16.24 -33.80
C VAL A 23 -31.98 15.26 -32.75
N ALA A 24 -31.30 14.20 -33.19
CA ALA A 24 -30.72 13.19 -32.34
C ALA A 24 -29.36 13.64 -31.80
N LEU A 25 -28.51 14.17 -32.70
CA LEU A 25 -27.15 14.61 -32.40
C LEU A 25 -26.85 15.93 -33.11
N GLN A 26 -26.19 16.85 -32.40
CA GLN A 26 -25.70 18.10 -32.95
C GLN A 26 -24.25 18.37 -32.49
N VAL A 27 -23.36 18.69 -33.41
CA VAL A 27 -21.99 19.11 -33.10
C VAL A 27 -21.95 20.64 -32.98
N VAL A 28 -21.37 21.17 -31.90
CA VAL A 28 -21.24 22.63 -31.72
C VAL A 28 -20.34 23.21 -32.81
N GLY A 29 -20.90 24.12 -33.61
CA GLY A 29 -20.20 24.69 -34.76
C GLY A 29 -20.04 23.73 -35.94
N GLY A 30 -20.67 22.55 -35.90
CA GLY A 30 -20.62 21.52 -36.94
C GLY A 30 -22.01 21.14 -37.47
N GLY A 31 -22.17 19.87 -37.85
CA GLY A 31 -23.41 19.34 -38.42
C GLY A 31 -24.47 18.95 -37.38
N GLU A 32 -25.72 18.86 -37.83
CA GLU A 32 -26.84 18.29 -37.08
C GLU A 32 -27.41 17.06 -37.80
N LEU A 33 -27.94 16.13 -37.01
CA LEU A 33 -28.44 14.85 -37.46
C LEU A 33 -29.80 14.54 -36.82
N SER A 34 -30.87 14.61 -37.62
CA SER A 34 -32.19 14.12 -37.22
C SER A 34 -32.29 12.60 -37.33
N TYR A 35 -33.23 11.98 -36.61
CA TYR A 35 -33.41 10.52 -36.67
C TYR A 35 -33.73 10.01 -38.09
N ARG A 36 -34.58 10.73 -38.84
CA ARG A 36 -34.88 10.40 -40.24
C ARG A 36 -33.63 10.43 -41.10
N ARG A 37 -32.86 11.54 -41.03
CA ARG A 37 -31.63 11.71 -41.80
C ARG A 37 -30.59 10.65 -41.44
N TRP A 38 -30.43 10.37 -40.14
CA TRP A 38 -29.51 9.34 -39.66
C TRP A 38 -29.84 7.98 -40.27
N ARG A 39 -31.11 7.56 -40.18
CA ARG A 39 -31.55 6.27 -40.70
C ARG A 39 -31.39 6.17 -42.22
N GLU A 40 -31.86 7.18 -42.95
CA GLU A 40 -31.82 7.20 -44.42
C GLU A 40 -30.37 7.17 -44.94
N GLU A 41 -29.49 8.01 -44.39
CA GLU A 41 -28.07 8.01 -44.77
C GLU A 41 -27.37 6.70 -44.38
N ALA A 42 -27.66 6.14 -43.20
CA ALA A 42 -27.06 4.88 -42.77
C ALA A 42 -27.49 3.70 -43.67
N LEU A 43 -28.76 3.64 -44.07
CA LEU A 43 -29.26 2.62 -44.99
C LEU A 43 -28.65 2.73 -46.39
N ARG A 44 -28.53 3.96 -46.92
CA ARG A 44 -27.86 4.21 -48.22
C ARG A 44 -26.40 3.79 -48.19
N ALA A 45 -25.68 4.17 -47.14
CA ALA A 45 -24.29 3.78 -46.95
C ALA A 45 -24.14 2.25 -46.76
N ALA A 46 -25.08 1.58 -46.08
CA ALA A 46 -25.09 0.13 -45.91
C ALA A 46 -25.19 -0.62 -47.24
N VAL A 47 -26.02 -0.15 -48.17
CA VAL A 47 -26.09 -0.71 -49.54
C VAL A 47 -24.76 -0.52 -50.26
N GLY A 48 -24.14 0.65 -50.12
CA GLY A 48 -22.82 0.90 -50.70
C GLY A 48 -21.72 0.01 -50.12
N LEU A 49 -21.74 -0.25 -48.80
CA LEU A 49 -20.82 -1.18 -48.14
C LEU A 49 -20.99 -2.61 -48.66
N ALA A 50 -22.24 -3.09 -48.76
CA ALA A 50 -22.52 -4.42 -49.32
C ALA A 50 -22.09 -4.53 -50.80
N ALA A 51 -22.33 -3.48 -51.61
CA ALA A 51 -21.88 -3.42 -53.00
C ALA A 51 -20.34 -3.37 -53.14
N ALA A 52 -19.65 -2.82 -52.15
CA ALA A 52 -18.19 -2.81 -52.07
C ALA A 52 -17.59 -4.12 -51.51
N GLY A 53 -18.43 -5.12 -51.21
CA GLY A 53 -18.00 -6.46 -50.79
C GLY A 53 -17.87 -6.66 -49.28
N VAL A 54 -18.44 -5.79 -48.45
CA VAL A 54 -18.52 -6.04 -47.00
C VAL A 54 -19.60 -7.10 -46.73
N GLU A 55 -19.19 -8.23 -46.14
CA GLU A 55 -20.07 -9.34 -45.77
C GLU A 55 -20.45 -9.31 -44.28
N PRO A 56 -21.55 -9.98 -43.87
CA PRO A 56 -21.89 -10.08 -42.46
C PRO A 56 -20.76 -10.70 -41.61
N GLY A 57 -20.39 -10.01 -40.53
CA GLY A 57 -19.27 -10.38 -39.64
C GLY A 57 -17.94 -9.69 -39.96
N ASP A 58 -17.79 -9.07 -41.14
CA ASP A 58 -16.58 -8.33 -41.51
C ASP A 58 -16.36 -7.12 -40.60
N ARG A 59 -15.10 -6.89 -40.21
CA ARG A 59 -14.73 -5.77 -39.36
C ARG A 59 -14.38 -4.58 -40.23
N VAL A 60 -15.01 -3.43 -39.96
CA VAL A 60 -14.80 -2.19 -40.71
C VAL A 60 -14.26 -1.12 -39.77
N VAL A 61 -13.03 -0.67 -40.04
CA VAL A 61 -12.40 0.44 -39.31
C VAL A 61 -13.14 1.73 -39.60
N LEU A 62 -13.56 2.46 -38.56
CA LEU A 62 -14.23 3.76 -38.71
C LEU A 62 -13.28 4.88 -38.34
N ARG A 63 -12.84 5.66 -39.33
CA ARG A 63 -11.87 6.76 -39.16
C ARG A 63 -12.54 8.12 -39.41
N PHE A 64 -12.86 8.82 -38.33
CA PHE A 64 -13.59 10.11 -38.36
C PHE A 64 -12.97 11.08 -37.34
N SER A 65 -13.02 12.37 -37.62
CA SER A 65 -12.64 13.41 -36.66
C SER A 65 -13.77 13.66 -35.66
N ASN A 66 -13.43 14.14 -34.47
CA ASN A 66 -14.44 14.46 -33.44
C ASN A 66 -15.37 15.61 -33.86
N ALA A 67 -14.92 16.46 -34.80
CA ALA A 67 -15.74 17.50 -35.41
C ALA A 67 -16.83 16.95 -36.36
N ARG A 68 -16.74 15.67 -36.75
CA ARG A 68 -17.66 14.98 -37.67
C ARG A 68 -18.39 13.82 -36.99
N TRP A 69 -18.72 14.00 -35.71
CA TRP A 69 -19.44 13.03 -34.88
C TRP A 69 -20.76 12.58 -35.52
N GLU A 70 -21.45 13.47 -36.24
CA GLU A 70 -22.66 13.17 -36.98
C GLU A 70 -22.44 12.17 -38.13
N ARG A 71 -21.31 12.27 -38.84
CA ARG A 71 -20.97 11.32 -39.90
C ARG A 71 -20.49 9.99 -39.35
N TYR A 72 -19.74 10.01 -38.25
CA TYR A 72 -19.37 8.79 -37.53
C TYR A 72 -20.61 8.01 -37.10
N ALA A 73 -21.63 8.69 -36.56
CA ALA A 73 -22.89 8.07 -36.16
C ALA A 73 -23.59 7.37 -37.33
N VAL A 74 -23.63 8.00 -38.51
CA VAL A 74 -24.14 7.41 -39.76
C VAL A 74 -23.32 6.18 -40.15
N ALA A 75 -22.00 6.30 -40.19
CA ALA A 75 -21.09 5.22 -40.58
C ALA A 75 -21.20 4.00 -39.65
N PHE A 76 -21.30 4.22 -38.34
CA PHE A 76 -21.46 3.14 -37.36
C PHE A 76 -22.71 2.31 -37.61
N LEU A 77 -23.85 2.97 -37.83
CA LEU A 77 -25.11 2.28 -38.13
C LEU A 77 -25.11 1.67 -39.54
N ALA A 78 -24.45 2.30 -40.52
CA ALA A 78 -24.32 1.76 -41.87
C ALA A 78 -23.61 0.40 -41.88
N VAL A 79 -22.51 0.28 -41.13
CA VAL A 79 -21.78 -1.00 -40.98
C VAL A 79 -22.68 -2.06 -40.33
N GLN A 80 -23.42 -1.70 -39.28
CA GLN A 80 -24.36 -2.62 -38.63
C GLN A 80 -25.52 -3.04 -39.56
N TYR A 81 -26.11 -2.12 -40.32
CA TYR A 81 -27.15 -2.46 -41.30
C TYR A 81 -26.63 -3.32 -42.47
N ALA A 82 -25.33 -3.27 -42.77
CA ALA A 82 -24.68 -4.18 -43.71
C ALA A 82 -24.33 -5.54 -43.09
N GLY A 83 -24.45 -5.70 -41.77
CA GLY A 83 -24.08 -6.90 -41.02
C GLY A 83 -22.63 -6.95 -40.57
N GLY A 84 -21.85 -5.91 -40.87
CA GLY A 84 -20.46 -5.80 -40.43
C GLY A 84 -20.34 -5.34 -38.97
N VAL A 85 -19.10 -5.36 -38.48
CA VAL A 85 -18.72 -5.02 -37.11
C VAL A 85 -17.88 -3.74 -37.12
N PRO A 86 -18.41 -2.61 -36.63
CA PRO A 86 -17.68 -1.35 -36.59
C PRO A 86 -16.51 -1.41 -35.59
N VAL A 87 -15.34 -0.95 -36.04
CA VAL A 87 -14.11 -0.78 -35.25
C VAL A 87 -13.75 0.70 -35.21
N PRO A 88 -14.36 1.51 -34.32
CA PRO A 88 -14.04 2.92 -34.22
C PRO A 88 -12.60 3.15 -33.75
N VAL A 89 -11.87 3.96 -34.51
CA VAL A 89 -10.53 4.41 -34.15
C VAL A 89 -10.54 5.89 -33.81
N ARG A 90 -9.61 6.28 -32.95
CA ARG A 90 -9.49 7.67 -32.51
C ARG A 90 -8.81 8.50 -33.59
N GLU A 91 -9.14 9.79 -33.63
CA GLU A 91 -8.56 10.72 -34.62
C GLU A 91 -7.07 11.01 -34.40
N ASP A 92 -6.56 10.84 -33.18
CA ASP A 92 -5.17 11.12 -32.79
C ASP A 92 -4.19 9.99 -33.16
N LEU A 93 -4.69 8.86 -33.66
CA LEU A 93 -3.87 7.72 -34.05
C LEU A 93 -3.19 7.97 -35.40
N SER A 94 -1.91 7.60 -35.48
CA SER A 94 -1.17 7.62 -36.74
C SER A 94 -1.72 6.59 -37.72
N GLU A 95 -1.44 6.75 -39.02
CA GLU A 95 -1.83 5.76 -40.04
C GLU A 95 -1.27 4.37 -39.73
N THR A 96 -0.04 4.30 -39.19
CA THR A 96 0.61 3.06 -38.78
C THR A 96 -0.11 2.41 -37.60
N ASP A 97 -0.53 3.19 -36.61
CA ASP A 97 -1.27 2.67 -35.46
C ASP A 97 -2.67 2.17 -35.86
N VAL A 98 -3.34 2.89 -36.78
CA VAL A 98 -4.63 2.46 -37.33
C VAL A 98 -4.47 1.15 -38.11
N ALA A 99 -3.42 1.01 -38.92
CA ALA A 99 -3.14 -0.25 -39.62
C ALA A 99 -2.86 -1.40 -38.64
N ALA A 100 -2.09 -1.15 -37.57
CA ALA A 100 -1.83 -2.14 -36.53
C ALA A 100 -3.12 -2.59 -35.82
N LEU A 101 -4.03 -1.65 -35.52
CA LEU A 101 -5.34 -1.96 -34.96
C LEU A 101 -6.23 -2.72 -35.94
N ALA A 102 -6.17 -2.41 -37.23
CA ALA A 102 -6.91 -3.12 -38.26
C ALA A 102 -6.46 -4.59 -38.33
N VAL A 103 -5.15 -4.84 -38.28
CA VAL A 103 -4.59 -6.20 -38.22
C VAL A 103 -5.07 -6.92 -36.95
N LEU A 104 -5.02 -6.26 -35.79
CA LEU A 104 -5.50 -6.84 -34.52
C LEU A 104 -6.99 -7.19 -34.57
N ALA A 105 -7.79 -6.36 -35.25
CA ALA A 105 -9.23 -6.55 -35.39
C ALA A 105 -9.62 -7.46 -36.56
N GLU A 106 -8.65 -7.97 -37.33
CA GLU A 106 -8.88 -8.72 -38.57
C GLU A 106 -9.79 -7.94 -39.55
N ALA A 107 -9.59 -6.63 -39.62
CA ALA A 107 -10.35 -5.73 -40.49
C ALA A 107 -9.66 -5.58 -41.85
N GLY A 108 -10.40 -5.85 -42.93
CA GLY A 108 -9.93 -5.65 -44.31
C GLY A 108 -10.32 -4.30 -44.92
N THR A 109 -11.23 -3.57 -44.28
CA THR A 109 -11.88 -2.38 -44.85
C THR A 109 -11.81 -1.22 -43.86
N VAL A 110 -11.60 0.00 -44.39
CA VAL A 110 -11.71 1.25 -43.65
C VAL A 110 -12.78 2.13 -44.29
N LEU A 111 -13.73 2.58 -43.48
CA LEU A 111 -14.71 3.61 -43.83
C LEU A 111 -14.31 4.91 -43.13
N ARG A 112 -14.05 5.95 -43.92
CA ARG A 112 -13.56 7.23 -43.41
C ARG A 112 -14.38 8.42 -43.87
N ASP A 113 -14.15 9.54 -43.20
CA ASP A 113 -14.51 10.85 -43.73
C ASP A 113 -13.59 11.26 -44.88
N GLY A 114 -14.11 12.09 -45.80
CA GLY A 114 -13.42 12.46 -47.04
C GLY A 114 -12.09 13.19 -46.82
N GLU A 115 -11.97 13.94 -45.71
CA GLU A 115 -10.80 14.77 -45.39
C GLU A 115 -9.62 13.99 -44.80
N LEU A 116 -9.85 12.77 -44.32
CA LEU A 116 -8.82 11.95 -43.69
C LEU A 116 -8.07 11.10 -44.71
N ARG A 117 -6.78 10.87 -44.46
CA ARG A 117 -5.90 10.11 -45.35
C ARG A 117 -6.32 8.63 -45.44
N THR A 118 -5.96 8.00 -46.54
CA THR A 118 -6.15 6.56 -46.75
C THR A 118 -5.20 5.75 -45.87
N VAL A 119 -5.58 4.53 -45.48
CA VAL A 119 -4.70 3.62 -44.72
C VAL A 119 -4.20 2.53 -45.67
N GLN A 120 -2.88 2.35 -45.75
CA GLN A 120 -2.29 1.33 -46.61
C GLN A 120 -2.70 -0.09 -46.18
N GLY A 121 -2.99 -0.95 -47.16
CA GLY A 121 -3.32 -2.35 -46.92
C GLY A 121 -4.80 -2.64 -46.60
N LEU A 122 -5.66 -1.61 -46.55
CA LEU A 122 -7.10 -1.75 -46.36
C LEU A 122 -7.86 -1.27 -47.61
N VAL A 123 -9.04 -1.85 -47.84
CA VAL A 123 -10.01 -1.32 -48.81
C VAL A 123 -10.52 0.02 -48.28
N ASP A 124 -10.17 1.12 -48.97
CA ASP A 124 -10.52 2.49 -48.56
C ASP A 124 -11.87 2.90 -49.14
N LEU A 125 -12.83 3.17 -48.25
CA LEU A 125 -14.17 3.66 -48.58
C LEU A 125 -14.40 5.03 -47.95
N CYS A 126 -14.96 5.95 -48.74
CA CYS A 126 -15.36 7.28 -48.27
C CYS A 126 -16.87 7.34 -48.09
N LEU A 127 -17.34 7.77 -46.90
CA LEU A 127 -18.77 7.80 -46.58
C LEU A 127 -19.57 8.66 -47.58
N ASP A 128 -19.11 9.88 -47.88
CA ASP A 128 -19.84 10.78 -48.80
C ASP A 128 -19.89 10.22 -50.23
N ALA A 129 -18.86 9.46 -50.65
CA ALA A 129 -18.86 8.80 -51.95
C ALA A 129 -19.90 7.66 -52.01
N LEU A 130 -20.03 6.86 -50.94
CA LEU A 130 -21.07 5.84 -50.84
C LEU A 130 -22.46 6.46 -50.86
N LEU A 131 -22.67 7.56 -50.11
CA LEU A 131 -23.93 8.29 -50.12
C LEU A 131 -24.24 8.84 -51.52
N ALA A 132 -23.26 9.43 -52.21
CA ALA A 132 -23.46 9.97 -53.57
C ALA A 132 -23.80 8.88 -54.60
N ALA A 133 -23.18 7.69 -54.49
CA ALA A 133 -23.43 6.55 -55.38
C ALA A 133 -24.82 5.91 -55.18
N HIS A 134 -25.40 6.03 -53.98
CA HIS A 134 -26.70 5.47 -53.63
C HIS A 134 -27.63 6.58 -53.11
N PRO A 135 -28.24 7.41 -54.00
CA PRO A 135 -29.01 8.59 -53.58
C PRO A 135 -30.35 8.28 -52.92
N GLU A 136 -30.97 7.14 -53.26
CA GLU A 136 -32.30 6.74 -52.77
C GLU A 136 -32.19 5.79 -51.57
N PRO A 137 -32.97 6.01 -50.48
CA PRO A 137 -32.98 5.09 -49.34
C PRO A 137 -33.66 3.75 -49.72
N PRO A 138 -33.04 2.60 -49.40
CA PRO A 138 -33.65 1.31 -49.67
C PRO A 138 -34.86 1.05 -48.75
N ALA A 139 -35.74 0.12 -49.14
CA ALA A 139 -36.92 -0.25 -48.36
C ALA A 139 -36.57 -0.83 -46.96
N GLY A 140 -35.39 -1.41 -46.81
CA GLY A 140 -34.90 -1.97 -45.57
C GLY A 140 -33.39 -2.23 -45.62
N PRO A 141 -32.78 -2.65 -44.50
CA PRO A 141 -31.35 -2.88 -44.45
C PRO A 141 -30.95 -4.15 -45.23
N PRO A 142 -29.73 -4.19 -45.81
CA PRO A 142 -29.16 -5.39 -46.43
C PRO A 142 -29.09 -6.59 -45.49
N HIS A 143 -28.86 -6.35 -44.20
CA HIS A 143 -28.75 -7.38 -43.17
C HIS A 143 -29.49 -6.98 -41.88
N ARG A 144 -29.90 -7.97 -41.08
CA ARG A 144 -30.51 -7.77 -39.76
C ARG A 144 -29.67 -8.46 -38.69
N VAL A 145 -28.90 -7.68 -37.96
CA VAL A 145 -28.06 -8.14 -36.85
C VAL A 145 -28.95 -8.60 -35.69
N GLY A 146 -28.65 -9.77 -35.14
CA GLY A 146 -29.28 -10.33 -33.95
C GLY A 146 -28.60 -9.88 -32.65
N PRO A 147 -29.26 -10.01 -31.48
CA PRO A 147 -28.76 -9.48 -30.21
C PRO A 147 -27.49 -10.15 -29.67
N ALA A 148 -27.13 -11.32 -30.19
CA ALA A 148 -25.92 -12.07 -29.82
C ALA A 148 -24.79 -11.98 -30.87
N ASP A 149 -25.06 -11.37 -32.02
CA ASP A 149 -24.06 -11.20 -33.07
C ASP A 149 -22.99 -10.19 -32.65
N PRO A 150 -21.80 -10.17 -33.25
CA PRO A 150 -20.81 -9.15 -32.96
C PRO A 150 -21.28 -7.77 -33.45
N ALA A 151 -21.21 -6.74 -32.60
CA ALA A 151 -21.69 -5.39 -32.90
C ALA A 151 -20.62 -4.30 -32.85
N GLN A 152 -19.52 -4.53 -32.14
CA GLN A 152 -18.48 -3.52 -32.03
C GLN A 152 -17.18 -4.11 -31.48
N VAL A 153 -16.07 -3.52 -31.91
CA VAL A 153 -14.76 -3.69 -31.28
C VAL A 153 -14.27 -2.34 -30.75
N ILE A 154 -14.06 -2.20 -29.45
CA ILE A 154 -13.43 -1.01 -28.85
C ILE A 154 -12.05 -1.37 -28.33
N GLY A 155 -11.05 -0.54 -28.66
CA GLY A 155 -9.71 -0.63 -28.07
C GLY A 155 -9.69 -0.20 -26.60
N THR A 156 -9.08 -0.99 -25.73
CA THR A 156 -8.88 -0.61 -24.32
C THR A 156 -7.85 0.50 -24.19
N SER A 157 -7.97 1.26 -23.09
CA SER A 157 -7.26 2.53 -22.85
C SER A 157 -5.72 2.45 -22.68
N GLY A 158 -5.10 1.29 -22.91
CA GLY A 158 -3.64 1.12 -23.01
C GLY A 158 -2.81 1.49 -21.77
N THR A 159 -3.43 1.67 -20.60
CA THR A 159 -2.72 2.12 -19.39
C THR A 159 -1.65 1.13 -18.90
N THR A 160 -1.80 -0.15 -19.23
CA THR A 160 -0.94 -1.27 -18.80
C THR A 160 -0.16 -1.96 -19.93
N GLY A 161 -0.17 -1.43 -21.17
CA GLY A 161 0.54 -2.03 -22.31
C GLY A 161 -0.16 -1.83 -23.66
N ALA A 162 0.01 -2.78 -24.58
CA ALA A 162 -0.58 -2.73 -25.92
C ALA A 162 -2.13 -2.73 -25.88
N PRO A 163 -2.81 -2.01 -26.79
CA PRO A 163 -4.27 -1.96 -26.83
C PRO A 163 -4.90 -3.33 -27.08
N LYS A 164 -6.03 -3.62 -26.43
CA LYS A 164 -6.80 -4.87 -26.60
C LYS A 164 -8.16 -4.55 -27.20
N GLY A 165 -8.63 -5.34 -28.17
CA GLY A 165 -9.96 -5.15 -28.77
C GLY A 165 -11.04 -5.89 -27.99
N VAL A 166 -11.91 -5.16 -27.28
CA VAL A 166 -13.09 -5.73 -26.60
C VAL A 166 -14.20 -5.93 -27.61
N LEU A 167 -14.63 -7.17 -27.82
CA LEU A 167 -15.77 -7.50 -28.66
C LEU A 167 -17.07 -7.43 -27.85
N ALA A 168 -18.05 -6.69 -28.35
CA ALA A 168 -19.38 -6.57 -27.76
C ALA A 168 -20.48 -6.94 -28.76
N ALA A 169 -21.56 -7.54 -28.26
CA ALA A 169 -22.79 -7.83 -29.00
C ALA A 169 -23.85 -6.72 -28.80
N PRO A 170 -24.85 -6.54 -29.68
CA PRO A 170 -25.89 -5.53 -29.50
C PRO A 170 -26.58 -5.66 -28.15
N GLY A 171 -26.88 -6.90 -27.72
CA GLY A 171 -27.52 -7.17 -26.44
C GLY A 171 -26.66 -6.82 -25.22
N ASN A 172 -25.33 -6.64 -25.39
CA ASN A 172 -24.54 -5.98 -24.35
C ASN A 172 -24.80 -4.48 -24.39
N LEU A 173 -24.66 -3.84 -25.56
CA LEU A 173 -24.71 -2.38 -25.71
C LEU A 173 -26.05 -1.79 -25.29
N THR A 174 -27.14 -2.49 -25.55
CA THR A 174 -28.50 -2.02 -25.28
C THR A 174 -29.05 -2.51 -23.94
N ALA A 175 -28.29 -3.28 -23.16
CA ALA A 175 -28.77 -3.80 -21.88
C ALA A 175 -29.17 -2.66 -20.94
N GLY A 176 -30.41 -2.71 -20.44
CA GLY A 176 -30.97 -1.67 -19.57
C GLY A 176 -31.46 -0.41 -20.30
N LEU A 177 -31.29 -0.32 -21.64
CA LEU A 177 -31.94 0.69 -22.47
C LEU A 177 -33.35 0.23 -22.83
N ALA A 178 -34.29 1.18 -22.89
CA ALA A 178 -35.65 0.94 -23.34
C ALA A 178 -36.02 1.98 -24.40
N ALA A 179 -36.76 1.57 -25.44
CA ALA A 179 -37.27 2.48 -26.47
C ALA A 179 -38.19 3.57 -25.89
N HIS A 180 -38.85 3.30 -24.77
CA HIS A 180 -39.60 4.29 -24.00
C HIS A 180 -38.97 4.39 -22.61
N PRO A 181 -37.89 5.18 -22.43
CA PRO A 181 -37.33 5.37 -21.10
C PRO A 181 -38.43 5.90 -20.19
N ARG A 182 -38.53 5.37 -18.96
CA ARG A 182 -39.20 6.13 -17.90
C ARG A 182 -38.59 7.52 -17.92
N ARG A 183 -39.41 8.58 -17.87
CA ARG A 183 -38.94 9.95 -17.61
C ARG A 183 -38.17 9.90 -16.29
N ARG A 184 -36.88 9.57 -16.34
CA ARG A 184 -36.00 9.68 -15.18
C ARG A 184 -36.11 11.14 -14.77
N ALA A 185 -35.89 11.42 -13.49
CA ALA A 185 -35.69 12.79 -13.01
C ALA A 185 -34.40 13.44 -13.61
N TYR A 186 -33.89 12.92 -14.74
CA TYR A 186 -33.00 13.61 -15.65
C TYR A 186 -33.77 14.78 -16.22
N ALA A 187 -33.62 15.90 -15.53
CA ALA A 187 -33.62 17.25 -16.09
C ALA A 187 -34.56 17.44 -17.28
N HIS A 188 -35.65 18.17 -17.07
CA HIS A 188 -36.55 18.77 -18.06
C HIS A 188 -35.83 19.67 -19.10
N SER A 189 -34.73 19.22 -19.69
CA SER A 189 -33.81 19.98 -20.50
C SER A 189 -33.85 19.54 -21.94
N ARG A 190 -33.55 20.48 -22.84
CA ARG A 190 -33.60 20.27 -24.29
C ARG A 190 -32.37 19.52 -24.81
N HIS A 191 -31.24 19.62 -24.10
CA HIS A 191 -29.94 19.12 -24.56
C HIS A 191 -29.12 18.45 -23.44
N ALA A 192 -28.38 17.38 -23.81
CA ALA A 192 -27.31 16.79 -23.01
C ALA A 192 -25.95 17.07 -23.66
N LEU A 193 -25.00 17.55 -22.88
CA LEU A 193 -23.67 17.92 -23.36
C LEU A 193 -22.66 16.79 -23.13
N HIS A 194 -21.93 16.46 -24.19
CA HIS A 194 -20.85 15.49 -24.22
C HIS A 194 -19.63 16.06 -24.93
N ALA A 195 -18.43 15.64 -24.53
CA ALA A 195 -17.18 16.02 -25.18
C ALA A 195 -16.23 14.80 -25.34
N PHE A 196 -16.79 13.65 -25.71
CA PHE A 196 -16.08 12.39 -25.71
C PHE A 196 -15.51 12.02 -27.08
N PRO A 197 -14.21 11.69 -27.16
CA PRO A 197 -13.61 11.26 -28.41
C PRO A 197 -14.21 9.97 -28.96
N ILE A 198 -14.31 9.89 -30.29
CA ILE A 198 -14.64 8.67 -31.03
C ILE A 198 -13.62 7.57 -30.70
N GLY A 199 -14.09 6.31 -30.64
CA GLY A 199 -13.24 5.16 -30.32
C GLY A 199 -13.01 4.94 -28.81
N THR A 200 -13.69 5.69 -27.94
CA THR A 200 -13.69 5.47 -26.48
C THR A 200 -15.01 4.87 -25.99
N ASN A 201 -15.01 4.22 -24.82
CA ASN A 201 -16.24 3.75 -24.18
C ASN A 201 -17.21 4.92 -23.86
N ALA A 202 -16.69 6.08 -23.46
CA ALA A 202 -17.52 7.26 -23.23
C ALA A 202 -18.17 7.79 -24.51
N GLY A 203 -17.45 7.73 -25.64
CA GLY A 203 -18.01 7.98 -26.97
C GLY A 203 -19.13 6.99 -27.33
N GLN A 204 -18.94 5.70 -27.03
CA GLN A 204 -20.01 4.71 -27.22
C GLN A 204 -21.26 5.04 -26.40
N VAL A 205 -21.12 5.43 -25.13
CA VAL A 205 -22.25 5.86 -24.29
C VAL A 205 -22.95 7.08 -24.90
N MET A 206 -22.20 8.03 -25.45
CA MET A 206 -22.77 9.20 -26.15
C MET A 206 -23.59 8.79 -27.38
N LEU A 207 -23.08 7.88 -28.21
CA LEU A 207 -23.79 7.35 -29.38
C LEU A 207 -25.10 6.68 -28.96
N LEU A 208 -25.06 5.82 -27.93
CA LEU A 208 -26.24 5.14 -27.40
C LEU A 208 -27.22 6.12 -26.74
N GLY A 209 -26.71 7.16 -26.06
CA GLY A 209 -27.51 8.26 -25.52
C GLY A 209 -28.31 8.96 -26.63
N ALA A 210 -27.66 9.28 -27.75
CA ALA A 210 -28.32 9.91 -28.91
C ALA A 210 -29.46 9.04 -29.50
N LEU A 211 -29.38 7.71 -29.37
CA LEU A 211 -30.40 6.76 -29.84
C LEU A 211 -31.61 6.61 -28.91
N THR A 212 -31.49 6.99 -27.64
CA THR A 212 -32.53 6.71 -26.62
C THR A 212 -33.52 7.85 -26.38
N ALA A 213 -33.42 8.94 -27.14
CA ALA A 213 -34.23 10.17 -27.16
C ALA A 213 -34.42 10.91 -25.83
N ALA A 214 -34.53 12.24 -25.97
CA ALA A 214 -34.79 13.27 -24.96
C ALA A 214 -33.88 13.24 -23.72
N PRO A 215 -32.91 14.16 -23.61
CA PRO A 215 -32.63 15.32 -24.47
C PRO A 215 -31.87 15.02 -25.79
N THR A 216 -31.78 16.00 -26.70
CA THR A 216 -30.88 15.95 -27.87
C THR A 216 -29.42 15.90 -27.41
N THR A 217 -28.60 15.03 -28.01
CA THR A 217 -27.17 14.96 -27.71
C THR A 217 -26.42 16.09 -28.41
N LEU A 218 -25.78 16.96 -27.63
CA LEU A 218 -24.94 18.04 -28.11
C LEU A 218 -23.47 17.70 -27.84
N SER A 219 -22.67 17.70 -28.90
CA SER A 219 -21.27 17.29 -28.88
C SER A 219 -20.34 18.48 -29.00
N LEU A 220 -19.41 18.60 -28.07
CA LEU A 220 -18.18 19.38 -28.26
C LEU A 220 -17.12 18.46 -28.87
N PRO A 221 -16.49 18.84 -30.01
CA PRO A 221 -15.43 18.02 -30.61
C PRO A 221 -14.26 17.74 -29.65
N ARG A 222 -13.97 18.70 -28.77
CA ARG A 222 -12.99 18.57 -27.70
C ARG A 222 -13.53 19.25 -26.45
N PHE A 223 -13.20 18.71 -25.29
CA PHE A 223 -13.48 19.39 -24.03
C PHE A 223 -12.55 20.59 -23.85
N ASP A 224 -13.15 21.71 -23.51
CA ASP A 224 -12.50 22.94 -23.08
C ASP A 224 -13.48 23.62 -22.11
N ALA A 225 -12.99 24.01 -20.94
CA ALA A 225 -13.84 24.54 -19.86
C ALA A 225 -14.60 25.82 -20.25
N ASP A 226 -14.03 26.67 -21.12
CA ASP A 226 -14.68 27.88 -21.61
C ASP A 226 -15.74 27.57 -22.66
N GLN A 227 -15.42 26.73 -23.64
CA GLN A 227 -16.39 26.25 -24.63
C GLN A 227 -17.55 25.49 -23.97
N PHE A 228 -17.27 24.74 -22.89
CA PHE A 228 -18.29 24.10 -22.08
C PHE A 228 -19.23 25.14 -21.46
N GLY A 229 -18.69 26.16 -20.80
CA GLY A 229 -19.50 27.24 -20.20
C GLY A 229 -20.38 27.96 -21.22
N ILE A 230 -19.78 28.37 -22.35
CA ILE A 230 -20.49 29.01 -23.47
C ILE A 230 -21.61 28.11 -24.02
N ALA A 231 -21.35 26.81 -24.17
CA ALA A 231 -22.34 25.87 -24.67
C ALA A 231 -23.51 25.69 -23.68
N VAL A 232 -23.22 25.61 -22.38
CA VAL A 232 -24.25 25.51 -21.34
C VAL A 232 -25.19 26.70 -21.37
N GLU A 233 -24.65 27.93 -21.35
CA GLU A 233 -25.44 29.17 -21.42
C GLU A 233 -26.26 29.26 -22.71
N LYS A 234 -25.60 29.07 -23.86
CA LYS A 234 -26.20 29.29 -25.18
C LYS A 234 -27.34 28.32 -25.48
N PHE A 235 -27.17 27.05 -25.10
CA PHE A 235 -28.10 25.98 -25.47
C PHE A 235 -29.03 25.55 -24.32
N GLY A 236 -28.88 26.15 -23.13
CA GLY A 236 -29.67 25.79 -21.94
C GLY A 236 -29.52 24.32 -21.58
N ILE A 237 -28.27 23.84 -21.54
CA ILE A 237 -27.95 22.44 -21.27
C ILE A 237 -28.41 22.08 -19.86
N GLY A 238 -29.13 20.97 -19.69
CA GLY A 238 -29.53 20.52 -18.35
C GLY A 238 -28.87 19.23 -17.88
N THR A 239 -28.27 18.46 -18.78
CA THR A 239 -27.45 17.30 -18.42
C THR A 239 -26.06 17.43 -19.03
N ALA A 240 -25.01 17.22 -18.24
CA ALA A 240 -23.64 17.16 -18.74
C ALA A 240 -22.98 15.85 -18.32
N PHE A 241 -22.23 15.25 -19.24
CA PHE A 241 -21.40 14.08 -18.96
C PHE A 241 -19.92 14.48 -19.01
N LEU A 242 -19.22 14.17 -17.94
CA LEU A 242 -17.83 14.50 -17.70
C LEU A 242 -17.04 13.22 -17.37
N VAL A 243 -15.73 13.34 -17.42
CA VAL A 243 -14.79 12.44 -16.72
C VAL A 243 -14.04 13.26 -15.66
N PRO A 244 -13.36 12.64 -14.67
CA PRO A 244 -12.68 13.37 -13.61
C PRO A 244 -11.75 14.49 -14.09
N SER A 245 -11.01 14.30 -15.19
CA SER A 245 -10.15 15.36 -15.74
C SER A 245 -10.91 16.60 -16.20
N MET A 246 -12.09 16.41 -16.80
CA MET A 246 -12.96 17.52 -17.23
C MET A 246 -13.57 18.24 -16.02
N ALA A 247 -13.94 17.48 -14.97
CA ALA A 247 -14.43 18.06 -13.72
C ALA A 247 -13.34 18.89 -13.00
N ILE A 248 -12.11 18.38 -12.95
CA ILE A 248 -10.93 19.10 -12.45
C ILE A 248 -10.72 20.40 -13.24
N GLU A 249 -10.72 20.33 -14.58
CA GLU A 249 -10.56 21.48 -15.44
C GLU A 249 -11.64 22.56 -15.20
N LEU A 250 -12.91 22.17 -15.06
CA LEU A 250 -14.02 23.10 -14.77
C LEU A 250 -13.86 23.83 -13.44
N VAL A 251 -13.47 23.10 -12.40
CA VAL A 251 -13.26 23.66 -11.06
C VAL A 251 -12.10 24.65 -11.10
N ASN A 252 -10.96 24.24 -11.68
CA ASN A 252 -9.75 25.06 -11.73
C ASN A 252 -9.89 26.30 -12.60
N ALA A 253 -10.59 26.17 -13.73
CA ALA A 253 -10.88 27.29 -14.62
C ALA A 253 -11.94 28.24 -14.03
N GLY A 254 -12.54 27.92 -12.88
CA GLY A 254 -13.57 28.74 -12.24
C GLY A 254 -14.78 28.97 -13.15
N THR A 255 -15.11 28.00 -14.02
CA THR A 255 -16.12 28.17 -15.08
C THR A 255 -17.46 28.62 -14.54
N ALA A 256 -17.89 28.09 -13.38
CA ALA A 256 -19.14 28.49 -12.73
C ALA A 256 -19.19 29.95 -12.26
N GLY A 257 -18.03 30.60 -12.08
CA GLY A 257 -17.95 32.03 -11.77
C GLY A 257 -17.89 32.92 -13.01
N ARG A 258 -17.61 32.34 -14.19
CA ARG A 258 -17.45 33.07 -15.47
C ARG A 258 -18.68 32.96 -16.37
N TYR A 259 -19.49 31.91 -16.21
CA TYR A 259 -20.68 31.63 -17.03
C TYR A 259 -21.87 31.18 -16.16
N ASP A 260 -23.09 31.44 -16.63
CA ASP A 260 -24.33 30.95 -16.04
C ASP A 260 -24.55 29.46 -16.34
N LEU A 261 -24.19 28.62 -15.37
CA LEU A 261 -24.39 27.18 -15.42
C LEU A 261 -25.70 26.72 -14.75
N SER A 262 -26.60 27.64 -14.40
CA SER A 262 -27.81 27.35 -13.61
C SER A 262 -28.84 26.47 -14.32
N SER A 263 -28.72 26.29 -15.65
CA SER A 263 -29.55 25.37 -16.42
C SER A 263 -29.21 23.91 -16.12
N LEU A 264 -28.00 23.61 -15.64
CA LEU A 264 -27.59 22.25 -15.27
C LEU A 264 -28.44 21.73 -14.10
N ARG A 265 -28.93 20.51 -14.27
CA ARG A 265 -29.74 19.77 -13.29
C ARG A 265 -29.14 18.41 -12.97
N LEU A 266 -28.36 17.85 -13.89
CA LEU A 266 -27.61 16.62 -13.70
C LEU A 266 -26.21 16.78 -14.29
N VAL A 267 -25.19 16.43 -13.50
CA VAL A 267 -23.82 16.26 -13.98
C VAL A 267 -23.39 14.85 -13.64
N ASN A 268 -22.99 14.06 -14.63
CA ASN A 268 -22.48 12.71 -14.42
C ASN A 268 -20.97 12.69 -14.69
N SER A 269 -20.17 12.25 -13.72
CA SER A 269 -18.75 11.93 -13.90
C SER A 269 -18.57 10.41 -14.00
N SER A 270 -17.88 9.93 -15.02
CA SER A 270 -17.67 8.48 -15.26
C SER A 270 -16.21 8.12 -15.55
N ALA A 271 -15.96 6.83 -15.82
CA ALA A 271 -14.69 6.21 -16.20
C ALA A 271 -13.65 6.00 -15.09
N ALA A 272 -13.61 6.85 -14.06
CA ALA A 272 -12.75 6.70 -12.88
C ALA A 272 -13.42 7.34 -11.66
N ALA A 273 -12.90 7.04 -10.46
CA ALA A 273 -13.34 7.69 -9.24
C ALA A 273 -13.14 9.22 -9.35
N LEU A 274 -14.19 9.98 -9.07
CA LEU A 274 -14.09 11.43 -8.94
C LEU A 274 -13.46 11.76 -7.57
N PRO A 275 -12.33 12.49 -7.50
CA PRO A 275 -11.71 12.85 -6.23
C PRO A 275 -12.69 13.61 -5.33
N VAL A 276 -12.71 13.29 -4.03
CA VAL A 276 -13.66 13.87 -3.07
C VAL A 276 -13.58 15.40 -3.03
N PRO A 277 -12.39 16.04 -2.99
CA PRO A 277 -12.29 17.49 -2.97
C PRO A 277 -12.87 18.15 -4.25
N VAL A 278 -12.66 17.50 -5.41
CA VAL A 278 -13.19 17.95 -6.70
C VAL A 278 -14.72 17.79 -6.73
N ALA A 279 -15.24 16.67 -6.24
CA ALA A 279 -16.67 16.42 -6.14
C ALA A 279 -17.37 17.44 -5.24
N ALA A 280 -16.77 17.76 -4.08
CA ALA A 280 -17.27 18.78 -3.17
C ALA A 280 -17.25 20.18 -3.80
N SER A 281 -16.15 20.55 -4.46
CA SER A 281 -16.00 21.84 -5.15
C SER A 281 -17.01 21.99 -6.29
N LEU A 282 -17.21 20.93 -7.08
CA LEU A 282 -18.19 20.92 -8.17
C LEU A 282 -19.63 20.98 -7.66
N ALA A 283 -19.94 20.27 -6.56
CA ALA A 283 -21.25 20.35 -5.92
C ALA A 283 -21.53 21.74 -5.34
N ALA A 284 -20.53 22.40 -4.77
CA ALA A 284 -20.63 23.78 -4.30
C ALA A 284 -20.79 24.79 -5.45
N ALA A 285 -20.08 24.58 -6.56
CA ALA A 285 -20.16 25.42 -7.75
C ALA A 285 -21.49 25.26 -8.53
N LEU A 286 -22.15 24.10 -8.40
CA LEU A 286 -23.38 23.75 -9.11
C LEU A 286 -24.50 23.32 -8.14
N PRO A 287 -24.95 24.19 -7.23
CA PRO A 287 -25.88 23.81 -6.15
C PRO A 287 -27.27 23.37 -6.66
N GLY A 288 -27.64 23.77 -7.88
CA GLY A 288 -28.90 23.37 -8.54
C GLY A 288 -28.82 22.04 -9.31
N ALA A 289 -27.65 21.41 -9.36
CA ALA A 289 -27.42 20.17 -10.10
C ALA A 289 -27.21 18.98 -9.15
N THR A 290 -27.79 17.83 -9.52
CA THR A 290 -27.43 16.55 -8.91
C THR A 290 -26.13 16.07 -9.53
N LEU A 291 -25.07 15.90 -8.73
CA LEU A 291 -23.81 15.32 -9.18
C LEU A 291 -23.84 13.80 -8.97
N VAL A 292 -23.64 13.04 -10.05
CA VAL A 292 -23.60 11.58 -10.04
C VAL A 292 -22.20 11.12 -10.40
N ASN A 293 -21.63 10.25 -9.57
CA ASN A 293 -20.38 9.56 -9.87
C ASN A 293 -20.71 8.14 -10.35
N THR A 294 -20.13 7.72 -11.47
CA THR A 294 -20.39 6.43 -12.12
C THR A 294 -19.08 5.68 -12.36
N TYR A 295 -19.06 4.40 -12.02
CA TYR A 295 -17.92 3.51 -12.18
C TYR A 295 -18.25 2.34 -13.11
N THR A 296 -17.42 2.16 -14.16
CA THR A 296 -17.54 1.11 -15.18
C THR A 296 -16.23 0.96 -15.97
N SER A 297 -16.15 -0.06 -16.82
CA SER A 297 -15.05 -0.33 -17.77
C SER A 297 -15.59 -0.61 -19.18
N ALA A 298 -14.72 -0.64 -20.18
CA ALA A 298 -15.13 -1.03 -21.53
C ALA A 298 -15.59 -2.49 -21.58
N GLU A 299 -14.97 -3.34 -20.76
CA GLU A 299 -15.25 -4.76 -20.60
C GLU A 299 -16.63 -5.01 -19.96
N ALA A 300 -17.04 -4.18 -19.00
CA ALA A 300 -18.28 -4.37 -18.25
C ALA A 300 -19.48 -3.54 -18.76
N SER A 301 -19.22 -2.40 -19.43
CA SER A 301 -20.25 -1.47 -19.93
C SER A 301 -21.36 -2.20 -20.72
N PRO A 302 -22.66 -1.97 -20.45
CA PRO A 302 -23.25 -0.87 -19.68
C PRO A 302 -23.42 -1.18 -18.19
N ALA A 303 -22.88 -2.29 -17.68
CA ALA A 303 -22.86 -2.52 -16.23
C ALA A 303 -22.11 -1.39 -15.54
N GLN A 304 -22.72 -0.82 -14.51
CA GLN A 304 -22.16 0.31 -13.80
C GLN A 304 -22.58 0.33 -12.34
N ILE A 305 -21.74 0.93 -11.51
CA ILE A 305 -22.02 1.30 -10.13
C ILE A 305 -22.17 2.83 -10.13
N SER A 306 -23.16 3.36 -9.44
CA SER A 306 -23.35 4.80 -9.39
C SER A 306 -23.82 5.28 -8.02
N THR A 307 -23.42 6.49 -7.65
CA THR A 307 -23.97 7.22 -6.51
C THR A 307 -24.25 8.67 -6.89
N VAL A 308 -25.25 9.25 -6.24
CA VAL A 308 -25.28 10.70 -6.07
C VAL A 308 -24.14 11.03 -5.11
N VAL A 309 -23.30 12.01 -5.46
CA VAL A 309 -22.22 12.45 -4.58
C VAL A 309 -22.84 12.91 -3.25
N ASP A 310 -22.49 12.19 -2.18
CA ASP A 310 -23.01 12.40 -0.83
C ASP A 310 -21.83 12.74 0.08
N THR A 311 -21.83 13.95 0.65
CA THR A 311 -20.78 14.39 1.56
C THR A 311 -20.74 13.59 2.86
N ARG A 312 -21.79 12.82 3.17
CA ARG A 312 -21.83 11.88 4.31
C ARG A 312 -21.16 10.54 3.99
N ARG A 313 -20.91 10.24 2.71
CA ARG A 313 -20.20 9.04 2.24
C ARG A 313 -19.07 9.43 1.27
N PRO A 314 -18.09 10.22 1.73
CA PRO A 314 -16.99 10.66 0.88
C PRO A 314 -16.25 9.44 0.29
N GLY A 315 -15.88 9.53 -0.98
CA GLY A 315 -15.10 8.50 -1.69
C GLY A 315 -15.91 7.29 -2.17
N SER A 316 -17.21 7.22 -1.86
CA SER A 316 -18.06 6.14 -2.35
C SER A 316 -18.27 6.23 -3.87
N LEU A 317 -18.19 5.08 -4.54
CA LEU A 317 -18.62 4.93 -5.94
C LEU A 317 -20.10 4.53 -6.06
N GLY A 318 -20.75 4.25 -4.93
CA GLY A 318 -22.13 3.83 -4.88
C GLY A 318 -22.34 2.33 -4.94
N ARG A 319 -23.50 1.95 -5.43
CA ARG A 319 -23.93 0.55 -5.54
C ARG A 319 -24.53 0.27 -6.92
N PRO A 320 -24.44 -0.97 -7.42
CA PRO A 320 -25.17 -1.36 -8.62
C PRO A 320 -26.69 -1.31 -8.37
N ALA A 321 -27.46 -1.36 -9.46
CA ALA A 321 -28.93 -1.39 -9.38
C ALA A 321 -29.44 -2.64 -8.65
N ASP A 322 -28.82 -3.79 -8.88
CA ASP A 322 -28.98 -5.00 -8.07
C ASP A 322 -27.70 -5.21 -7.26
N PRO A 323 -27.75 -5.21 -5.91
CA PRO A 323 -26.58 -5.45 -5.06
C PRO A 323 -25.80 -6.73 -5.39
N ARG A 324 -26.45 -7.71 -6.02
CA ARG A 324 -25.83 -8.99 -6.43
C ARG A 324 -24.97 -8.89 -7.68
N ASP A 325 -24.93 -7.72 -8.33
CA ASP A 325 -24.15 -7.47 -9.53
C ASP A 325 -22.73 -6.96 -9.26
N VAL A 326 -22.34 -6.80 -7.99
CA VAL A 326 -20.96 -6.51 -7.57
C VAL A 326 -20.48 -7.56 -6.57
N ARG A 327 -19.20 -7.94 -6.66
CA ARG A 327 -18.53 -8.79 -5.68
C ARG A 327 -17.13 -8.28 -5.39
N ILE A 328 -16.71 -8.46 -4.15
CA ILE A 328 -15.32 -8.34 -3.73
C ILE A 328 -14.81 -9.76 -3.55
N LEU A 329 -13.75 -10.16 -4.25
CA LEU A 329 -13.20 -11.52 -4.19
C LEU A 329 -11.80 -11.53 -3.56
N ASP A 330 -11.47 -12.62 -2.86
CA ASP A 330 -10.11 -12.90 -2.40
C ASP A 330 -9.22 -13.50 -3.51
N ALA A 331 -7.99 -13.92 -3.15
CA ALA A 331 -7.03 -14.50 -4.08
C ALA A 331 -7.46 -15.87 -4.62
N GLU A 332 -8.29 -16.59 -3.86
CA GLU A 332 -8.87 -17.90 -4.18
C GLU A 332 -10.13 -17.76 -5.05
N GLY A 333 -10.64 -16.54 -5.23
CA GLY A 333 -11.82 -16.22 -6.03
C GLY A 333 -13.15 -16.44 -5.31
N LEU A 334 -13.14 -16.46 -3.97
CA LEU A 334 -14.32 -16.54 -3.11
C LEU A 334 -14.81 -15.13 -2.72
N PRO A 335 -16.13 -14.91 -2.61
CA PRO A 335 -16.67 -13.62 -2.17
C PRO A 335 -16.29 -13.28 -0.72
N LEU A 336 -15.75 -12.08 -0.52
CA LEU A 336 -15.45 -11.52 0.79
C LEU A 336 -16.69 -10.82 1.40
N PRO A 337 -16.84 -10.85 2.74
CA PRO A 337 -17.87 -10.09 3.45
C PRO A 337 -17.64 -8.58 3.35
N ALA A 338 -18.68 -7.80 3.69
CA ALA A 338 -18.59 -6.34 3.76
C ALA A 338 -17.47 -5.90 4.75
N GLY A 339 -16.77 -4.83 4.40
CA GLY A 339 -15.63 -4.28 5.15
C GLY A 339 -14.28 -4.80 4.68
N GLN A 340 -14.20 -6.04 4.17
CA GLN A 340 -12.93 -6.63 3.73
C GLN A 340 -12.52 -6.14 2.35
N VAL A 341 -11.20 -5.99 2.16
CA VAL A 341 -10.59 -5.50 0.94
C VAL A 341 -10.22 -6.69 0.05
N GLY A 342 -10.65 -6.63 -1.20
CA GLY A 342 -10.31 -7.62 -2.22
C GLY A 342 -10.51 -7.06 -3.61
N GLU A 343 -10.56 -7.94 -4.59
CA GLU A 343 -10.69 -7.55 -5.98
C GLU A 343 -12.14 -7.25 -6.36
N VAL A 344 -12.37 -6.16 -7.10
CA VAL A 344 -13.70 -5.77 -7.59
C VAL A 344 -14.07 -6.54 -8.85
N TRP A 345 -15.20 -7.24 -8.79
CA TRP A 345 -15.82 -7.93 -9.92
C TRP A 345 -17.24 -7.40 -10.16
N LEU A 346 -17.57 -7.13 -11.43
CA LEU A 346 -18.87 -6.61 -11.84
C LEU A 346 -19.59 -7.60 -12.76
N ARG A 347 -20.89 -7.77 -12.58
CA ARG A 347 -21.71 -8.62 -13.42
C ARG A 347 -21.93 -7.95 -14.78
N GLN A 348 -21.65 -8.67 -15.86
CA GLN A 348 -21.84 -8.19 -17.22
C GLN A 348 -23.22 -8.63 -17.76
N PRO A 349 -24.07 -7.70 -18.24
CA PRO A 349 -25.35 -8.04 -18.82
C PRO A 349 -25.22 -8.47 -20.29
N GLY A 350 -26.09 -9.39 -20.73
CA GLY A 350 -26.12 -9.87 -22.10
C GLY A 350 -25.15 -11.01 -22.40
N PRO A 351 -24.87 -11.30 -23.69
CA PRO A 351 -23.96 -12.35 -24.14
C PRO A 351 -22.54 -12.21 -23.58
N ALA A 352 -21.78 -13.31 -23.47
CA ALA A 352 -20.42 -13.28 -22.96
C ALA A 352 -19.49 -12.45 -23.88
N ARG A 353 -18.65 -11.60 -23.26
CA ARG A 353 -17.62 -10.80 -23.93
C ARG A 353 -16.25 -11.48 -23.95
N GLY A 354 -15.36 -10.96 -24.79
CA GLY A 354 -13.97 -11.40 -24.87
C GLY A 354 -13.08 -10.40 -25.59
N TYR A 355 -11.77 -10.62 -25.48
CA TYR A 355 -10.77 -9.91 -26.27
C TYR A 355 -10.48 -10.65 -27.58
N LEU A 356 -10.39 -9.91 -28.69
CA LEU A 356 -9.97 -10.46 -29.97
C LEU A 356 -8.54 -11.00 -29.92
N GLY A 357 -8.32 -12.19 -30.48
CA GLY A 357 -6.99 -12.81 -30.61
C GLY A 357 -6.28 -13.15 -29.29
N ALA A 358 -6.93 -12.99 -28.13
CA ALA A 358 -6.30 -13.08 -26.81
C ALA A 358 -7.12 -13.96 -25.85
N ALA A 359 -7.32 -15.23 -26.22
CA ALA A 359 -8.15 -16.18 -25.44
C ALA A 359 -7.65 -16.39 -24.01
N GLY A 360 -6.32 -16.51 -23.81
CA GLY A 360 -5.73 -16.69 -22.48
C GLY A 360 -5.96 -15.50 -21.54
N GLU A 361 -5.90 -14.26 -22.06
CA GLU A 361 -6.22 -13.07 -21.27
C GLU A 361 -7.73 -12.91 -21.05
N SER A 362 -8.54 -13.26 -22.05
CA SER A 362 -10.00 -13.23 -21.95
C SER A 362 -10.48 -14.09 -20.78
N ALA A 363 -9.93 -15.30 -20.60
CA ALA A 363 -10.28 -16.18 -19.49
C ALA A 363 -9.90 -15.63 -18.10
N ARG A 364 -8.97 -14.67 -18.02
CA ARG A 364 -8.58 -14.01 -16.76
C ARG A 364 -9.48 -12.83 -16.40
N VAL A 365 -10.12 -12.22 -17.40
CA VAL A 365 -10.97 -11.04 -17.21
C VAL A 365 -12.45 -11.39 -17.20
N PHE A 366 -12.88 -12.32 -18.05
CA PHE A 366 -14.27 -12.73 -18.20
C PHE A 366 -14.46 -14.14 -17.64
N ARG A 367 -15.28 -14.30 -16.60
CA ARG A 367 -15.58 -15.60 -15.97
C ARG A 367 -17.05 -15.71 -15.60
N ASP A 368 -17.76 -16.67 -16.17
CA ASP A 368 -19.17 -16.98 -15.81
C ASP A 368 -20.10 -15.75 -15.79
N GLY A 369 -19.94 -14.85 -16.76
CA GLY A 369 -20.69 -13.59 -16.86
C GLY A 369 -20.23 -12.49 -15.90
N TRP A 370 -19.10 -12.66 -15.23
CA TRP A 370 -18.44 -11.64 -14.41
C TRP A 370 -17.22 -11.05 -15.12
N VAL A 371 -16.96 -9.78 -14.85
CA VAL A 371 -15.81 -9.03 -15.32
C VAL A 371 -14.91 -8.66 -14.15
N ARG A 372 -13.66 -9.09 -14.21
CA ARG A 372 -12.57 -8.68 -13.32
C ARG A 372 -12.23 -7.23 -13.64
N MET A 373 -12.50 -6.30 -12.71
CA MET A 373 -12.31 -4.87 -13.00
C MET A 373 -10.84 -4.43 -12.92
N GLY A 374 -10.00 -5.19 -12.22
CA GLY A 374 -8.58 -4.89 -12.00
C GLY A 374 -8.33 -3.81 -10.93
N ASP A 375 -9.40 -3.35 -10.26
CA ASP A 375 -9.34 -2.44 -9.12
C ASP A 375 -9.55 -3.24 -7.82
N VAL A 376 -8.93 -2.79 -6.74
CA VAL A 376 -9.04 -3.34 -5.38
C VAL A 376 -9.94 -2.41 -4.56
N GLY A 377 -10.90 -2.99 -3.86
CA GLY A 377 -11.89 -2.22 -3.10
C GLY A 377 -12.58 -3.03 -2.03
N ARG A 378 -13.54 -2.39 -1.36
CA ARG A 378 -14.40 -3.02 -0.35
C ARG A 378 -15.83 -2.51 -0.49
N LEU A 379 -16.79 -3.32 -0.05
CA LEU A 379 -18.17 -2.89 0.14
C LEU A 379 -18.35 -2.46 1.61
N ASP A 380 -19.12 -1.41 1.89
CA ASP A 380 -19.63 -1.17 3.24
C ASP A 380 -20.85 -2.06 3.56
N ALA A 381 -21.36 -1.97 4.79
CA ALA A 381 -22.51 -2.75 5.24
C ALA A 381 -23.79 -2.49 4.41
N ASP A 382 -23.90 -1.33 3.76
CA ASP A 382 -25.01 -0.97 2.89
C ASP A 382 -24.77 -1.34 1.41
N GLY A 383 -23.66 -2.03 1.12
CA GLY A 383 -23.27 -2.45 -0.21
C GLY A 383 -22.72 -1.33 -1.11
N HIS A 384 -22.24 -0.22 -0.53
CA HIS A 384 -21.55 0.82 -1.31
C HIS A 384 -20.08 0.47 -1.50
N LEU A 385 -19.60 0.62 -2.72
CA LEU A 385 -18.22 0.36 -3.11
C LEU A 385 -17.31 1.54 -2.79
N TYR A 386 -16.15 1.24 -2.19
CA TYR A 386 -15.03 2.15 -2.00
C TYR A 386 -13.78 1.51 -2.63
N LEU A 387 -13.08 2.27 -3.47
CA LEU A 387 -11.80 1.82 -4.03
C LEU A 387 -10.68 2.09 -3.03
N VAL A 388 -9.75 1.14 -2.94
CA VAL A 388 -8.48 1.31 -2.24
C VAL A 388 -7.42 1.80 -3.22
N ASP A 389 -7.23 1.07 -4.33
CA ASP A 389 -6.36 1.45 -5.45
C ASP A 389 -6.55 0.46 -6.62
N ARG A 390 -5.78 0.62 -7.68
CA ARG A 390 -5.51 -0.45 -8.66
C ARG A 390 -4.47 -1.41 -8.14
N GLU A 391 -4.66 -2.70 -8.38
CA GLU A 391 -3.69 -3.73 -7.99
C GLU A 391 -2.28 -3.41 -8.53
N SER A 392 -2.21 -2.88 -9.76
CA SER A 392 -0.96 -2.47 -10.41
C SER A 392 -0.31 -1.22 -9.83
N ASP A 393 -1.09 -0.37 -9.16
CA ASP A 393 -0.66 0.97 -8.75
C ASP A 393 -0.35 1.04 -7.26
N VAL A 394 -0.84 0.09 -6.45
CA VAL A 394 -0.45 -0.07 -5.04
C VAL A 394 1.08 -0.12 -4.93
N ILE A 395 1.63 0.87 -4.23
CA ILE A 395 3.07 0.98 -4.02
C ILE A 395 3.44 0.02 -2.90
N LYS A 396 4.27 -0.97 -3.23
CA LYS A 396 4.85 -1.89 -2.25
C LYS A 396 6.12 -1.26 -1.69
N SER A 397 5.99 -0.54 -0.57
CA SER A 397 7.09 0.17 0.10
C SER A 397 7.49 -0.54 1.39
N GLY A 398 8.56 -1.32 1.33
CA GLY A 398 8.96 -2.24 2.39
C GLY A 398 7.88 -3.30 2.59
N ALA A 399 7.42 -3.47 3.84
CA ALA A 399 6.29 -4.34 4.18
C ALA A 399 4.91 -3.68 3.96
N LEU A 400 4.88 -2.39 3.60
CA LEU A 400 3.64 -1.62 3.51
C LEU A 400 3.10 -1.57 2.08
N LYS A 401 1.77 -1.58 1.99
CA LYS A 401 1.01 -1.34 0.76
C LYS A 401 0.45 0.08 0.83
N VAL A 402 1.02 0.98 0.04
CA VAL A 402 0.68 2.41 0.02
C VAL A 402 -0.25 2.67 -1.17
N SER A 403 -1.42 3.25 -0.90
CA SER A 403 -2.39 3.62 -1.94
C SER A 403 -1.99 4.94 -2.59
N THR A 404 -1.85 4.95 -3.91
CA THR A 404 -1.68 6.14 -4.72
C THR A 404 -2.93 7.01 -4.73
N LEU A 405 -4.13 6.42 -4.70
CA LEU A 405 -5.38 7.18 -4.64
C LEU A 405 -5.48 8.01 -3.36
N ARG A 406 -5.04 7.45 -2.21
CA ARG A 406 -5.03 8.18 -0.93
C ARG A 406 -4.12 9.41 -0.99
N ILE A 407 -2.95 9.28 -1.62
CA ILE A 407 -1.99 10.38 -1.81
C ILE A 407 -2.59 11.44 -2.76
N GLU A 408 -3.16 11.01 -3.88
CA GLU A 408 -3.80 11.90 -4.85
C GLU A 408 -4.98 12.66 -4.24
N GLU A 409 -5.78 12.01 -3.41
CA GLU A 409 -6.87 12.66 -2.66
C GLU A 409 -6.35 13.75 -1.73
N ALA A 410 -5.32 13.44 -0.92
CA ALA A 410 -4.69 14.43 -0.05
C ALA A 410 -4.09 15.62 -0.82
N LEU A 411 -3.53 15.36 -2.02
CA LEU A 411 -2.99 16.42 -2.88
C LEU A 411 -4.10 17.36 -3.37
N HIS A 412 -5.24 16.82 -3.82
CA HIS A 412 -6.38 17.62 -4.29
C HIS A 412 -7.12 18.37 -3.17
N GLU A 413 -6.87 18.07 -1.90
CA GLU A 413 -7.38 18.88 -0.79
C GLU A 413 -6.66 20.24 -0.68
N HIS A 414 -5.46 20.39 -1.25
CA HIS A 414 -4.70 21.64 -1.18
C HIS A 414 -5.21 22.65 -2.22
N PRO A 415 -5.59 23.88 -1.84
CA PRO A 415 -6.26 24.83 -2.73
C PRO A 415 -5.39 25.32 -3.90
N ALA A 416 -4.06 25.26 -3.75
CA ALA A 416 -3.11 25.63 -4.81
C ALA A 416 -2.72 24.48 -5.75
N VAL A 417 -3.23 23.26 -5.52
CA VAL A 417 -3.01 22.11 -6.42
C VAL A 417 -4.17 22.04 -7.41
N ALA A 418 -3.89 22.27 -8.68
CA ALA A 418 -4.88 22.12 -9.75
C ALA A 418 -5.13 20.65 -10.07
N ASP A 419 -4.07 19.84 -10.13
CA ASP A 419 -4.14 18.45 -10.53
C ASP A 419 -2.96 17.68 -9.95
N ALA A 420 -3.11 16.38 -9.76
CA ALA A 420 -2.05 15.56 -9.18
C ALA A 420 -2.12 14.09 -9.57
N ALA A 421 -0.95 13.45 -9.63
CA ALA A 421 -0.82 12.01 -9.77
C ALA A 421 0.32 11.46 -8.90
N ALA A 422 0.07 10.35 -8.22
CA ALA A 422 1.05 9.63 -7.42
C ALA A 422 1.40 8.29 -8.07
N LEU A 423 2.67 7.89 -7.95
CA LEU A 423 3.19 6.63 -8.47
C LEU A 423 4.34 6.10 -7.61
N GLY A 424 4.57 4.78 -7.71
CA GLY A 424 5.72 4.13 -7.09
C GLY A 424 6.94 4.14 -8.01
N LEU A 425 8.06 4.69 -7.53
CA LEU A 425 9.36 4.51 -8.18
C LEU A 425 10.14 3.37 -7.54
N PRO A 426 10.88 2.58 -8.33
CA PRO A 426 11.78 1.56 -7.80
C PRO A 426 12.73 2.14 -6.77
N HIS A 427 12.83 1.49 -5.61
CA HIS A 427 13.76 1.85 -4.55
C HIS A 427 14.58 0.62 -4.15
N PRO A 428 15.92 0.72 -4.07
CA PRO A 428 16.79 -0.44 -3.86
C PRO A 428 16.55 -1.16 -2.54
N VAL A 429 16.03 -0.46 -1.51
CA VAL A 429 15.77 -1.02 -0.18
C VAL A 429 14.28 -1.31 0.05
N MET A 430 13.42 -0.42 -0.43
CA MET A 430 11.98 -0.44 -0.10
C MET A 430 11.15 -1.14 -1.19
N GLY A 431 11.77 -1.63 -2.26
CA GLY A 431 11.05 -2.10 -3.44
C GLY A 431 10.53 -0.92 -4.27
N ALA A 432 9.60 -0.15 -3.72
CA ALA A 432 9.15 1.12 -4.29
C ALA A 432 8.94 2.22 -3.23
N VAL A 433 9.01 3.48 -3.64
CA VAL A 433 8.68 4.65 -2.80
C VAL A 433 7.66 5.55 -3.49
N PRO A 434 6.76 6.20 -2.74
CA PRO A 434 5.81 7.14 -3.30
C PRO A 434 6.50 8.39 -3.82
N VAL A 435 6.14 8.81 -5.03
CA VAL A 435 6.43 10.13 -5.58
C VAL A 435 5.16 10.72 -6.16
N ALA A 436 5.14 12.04 -6.33
CA ALA A 436 4.01 12.75 -6.90
C ALA A 436 4.45 13.74 -7.98
N VAL A 437 3.56 13.95 -8.95
CA VAL A 437 3.63 15.06 -9.91
C VAL A 437 2.40 15.91 -9.68
N VAL A 438 2.59 17.22 -9.54
CA VAL A 438 1.53 18.20 -9.25
C VAL A 438 1.50 19.28 -10.32
N VAL A 439 0.31 19.74 -10.64
CA VAL A 439 0.06 20.91 -11.50
C VAL A 439 -0.38 22.05 -10.59
N ALA A 440 0.29 23.20 -10.68
CA ALA A 440 -0.05 24.37 -9.88
C ALA A 440 -1.37 24.99 -10.33
N GLY A 441 -2.14 25.49 -9.37
CA GLY A 441 -3.26 26.40 -9.63
C GLY A 441 -2.78 27.77 -10.13
N PRO A 442 -3.72 28.63 -10.58
CA PRO A 442 -3.40 29.95 -11.17
C PRO A 442 -2.60 30.88 -10.24
N GLY A 443 -2.69 30.69 -8.93
CA GLY A 443 -1.95 31.47 -7.92
C GLY A 443 -0.50 31.04 -7.69
N GLY A 444 -0.02 30.02 -8.40
CA GLY A 444 1.24 29.35 -8.12
C GLY A 444 1.12 28.34 -6.98
N LEU A 445 2.17 27.55 -6.77
CA LEU A 445 2.23 26.50 -5.75
C LEU A 445 3.58 26.53 -5.05
N ASP A 446 3.58 26.70 -3.73
CA ASP A 446 4.76 26.49 -2.90
C ASP A 446 4.84 25.01 -2.48
N LEU A 447 5.88 24.31 -2.93
CA LEU A 447 6.09 22.90 -2.64
C LEU A 447 6.43 22.65 -1.16
N ASP A 448 7.05 23.60 -0.45
CA ASP A 448 7.33 23.47 0.98
C ASP A 448 6.03 23.58 1.79
N GLU A 449 5.13 24.50 1.44
CA GLU A 449 3.79 24.62 2.05
C GLU A 449 2.94 23.37 1.78
N LEU A 450 2.96 22.87 0.54
CA LEU A 450 2.25 21.64 0.17
C LEU A 450 2.74 20.45 0.99
N ARG A 451 4.05 20.29 1.19
CA ARG A 451 4.58 19.17 1.99
C ARG A 451 4.14 19.25 3.45
N LEU A 452 4.12 20.44 4.04
CA LEU A 452 3.59 20.63 5.40
C LEU A 452 2.11 20.24 5.46
N PHE A 453 1.32 20.67 4.49
CA PHE A 453 -0.09 20.32 4.40
C PHE A 453 -0.32 18.80 4.29
N LEU A 454 0.49 18.11 3.49
CA LEU A 454 0.44 16.66 3.32
C LEU A 454 0.88 15.92 4.58
N SER A 455 1.92 16.40 5.28
CA SER A 455 2.43 15.78 6.52
C SER A 455 1.42 15.73 7.66
N ALA A 456 0.45 16.65 7.65
CA ALA A 456 -0.65 16.65 8.61
C ALA A 456 -1.78 15.66 8.27
N ARG A 457 -1.77 15.06 7.08
CA ARG A 457 -2.86 14.22 6.54
C ARG A 457 -2.44 12.80 6.18
N LEU A 458 -1.18 12.62 5.81
CA LEU A 458 -0.61 11.36 5.36
C LEU A 458 0.35 10.82 6.43
N SER A 459 0.35 9.50 6.59
CA SER A 459 1.38 8.83 7.38
C SER A 459 2.73 8.91 6.67
N ARG A 460 3.84 8.76 7.42
CA ARG A 460 5.19 8.85 6.86
C ARG A 460 5.44 7.95 5.62
N PRO A 461 4.97 6.69 5.56
CA PRO A 461 5.16 5.84 4.39
C PRO A 461 4.37 6.28 3.16
N GLU A 462 3.31 7.09 3.34
CA GLU A 462 2.48 7.63 2.26
C GLU A 462 3.03 8.96 1.73
N LEU A 463 3.89 9.65 2.50
CA LEU A 463 4.45 10.93 2.08
C LEU A 463 5.34 10.78 0.85
N PRO A 464 5.06 11.50 -0.26
CA PRO A 464 5.90 11.44 -1.44
C PRO A 464 7.33 11.89 -1.14
N VAL A 465 8.31 11.03 -1.43
CA VAL A 465 9.74 11.35 -1.21
C VAL A 465 10.23 12.43 -2.18
N ARG A 466 9.57 12.57 -3.33
CA ARG A 466 9.77 13.63 -4.33
C ARG A 466 8.42 14.10 -4.86
N ILE A 467 8.28 15.42 -5.00
CA ILE A 467 7.14 16.08 -5.64
C ILE A 467 7.69 16.94 -6.77
N LEU A 468 7.23 16.71 -8.00
CA LEU A 468 7.64 17.50 -9.17
C LEU A 468 6.48 18.38 -9.63
N LEU A 469 6.79 19.62 -10.01
CA LEU A 469 5.85 20.50 -10.68
C LEU A 469 5.83 20.18 -12.18
N ALA A 470 4.65 20.08 -12.77
CA ALA A 470 4.47 19.95 -14.21
C ALA A 470 3.43 20.93 -14.72
N GLY A 471 3.53 21.31 -16.01
CA GLY A 471 2.50 22.12 -16.66
C GLY A 471 1.20 21.36 -16.91
N ASP A 472 1.27 20.03 -17.09
CA ASP A 472 0.11 19.15 -17.29
C ASP A 472 0.49 17.68 -16.99
N LEU A 473 -0.52 16.83 -16.78
CA LEU A 473 -0.36 15.38 -16.59
C LEU A 473 -0.60 14.62 -17.91
N PRO A 474 0.21 13.60 -18.24
CA PRO A 474 0.03 12.82 -19.46
C PRO A 474 -1.24 11.97 -19.35
N ARG A 475 -2.27 12.33 -20.12
CA ARG A 475 -3.55 11.62 -20.14
C ARG A 475 -3.72 10.78 -21.40
N ASN A 476 -4.50 9.72 -21.29
CA ASN A 476 -5.04 9.05 -22.46
C ASN A 476 -6.30 9.79 -22.96
N PRO A 477 -6.81 9.48 -24.16
CA PRO A 477 -7.99 10.16 -24.70
C PRO A 477 -9.31 9.91 -23.94
N SER A 478 -9.33 9.00 -22.97
CA SER A 478 -10.45 8.87 -22.03
C SER A 478 -10.32 9.78 -20.79
N GLY A 479 -9.29 10.63 -20.74
CA GLY A 479 -9.01 11.55 -19.63
C GLY A 479 -8.25 10.95 -18.46
N LYS A 480 -7.87 9.65 -18.50
CA LYS A 480 -7.15 9.00 -17.40
C LYS A 480 -5.65 9.31 -17.47
N VAL A 481 -5.04 9.59 -16.32
CA VAL A 481 -3.58 9.76 -16.21
C VAL A 481 -2.87 8.45 -16.54
N VAL A 482 -1.83 8.53 -17.36
CA VAL A 482 -0.99 7.39 -17.74
C VAL A 482 0.27 7.41 -16.87
N LYS A 483 0.15 6.91 -15.63
CA LYS A 483 1.18 7.04 -14.58
C LYS A 483 2.58 6.57 -15.01
N HIS A 484 2.71 5.52 -15.83
CA HIS A 484 4.03 5.05 -16.27
C HIS A 484 4.78 6.09 -17.13
N ARG A 485 4.09 7.01 -17.82
CA ARG A 485 4.70 8.10 -18.60
C ARG A 485 5.27 9.22 -17.73
N LEU A 486 4.92 9.26 -16.44
CA LEU A 486 5.48 10.20 -15.48
C LEU A 486 6.84 9.72 -14.93
N ARG A 487 7.14 8.41 -14.98
CA ARG A 487 8.39 7.83 -14.43
C ARG A 487 9.65 8.53 -14.95
N PRO A 488 9.80 8.79 -16.27
CA PRO A 488 11.01 9.43 -16.79
C PRO A 488 11.29 10.83 -16.23
N LEU A 489 10.26 11.55 -15.76
CA LEU A 489 10.43 12.87 -15.13
C LEU A 489 11.28 12.81 -13.86
N PHE A 490 11.33 11.64 -13.22
CA PHE A 490 12.11 11.43 -12.00
C PHE A 490 13.53 10.91 -12.25
N ASP A 491 13.83 10.47 -13.47
CA ASP A 491 15.17 10.01 -13.86
C ASP A 491 16.11 11.18 -14.19
N ALA A 492 15.56 12.34 -14.53
CA ALA A 492 16.34 13.56 -14.70
C ALA A 492 16.90 14.03 -13.34
N PRO A 493 18.17 14.51 -13.29
CA PRO A 493 18.63 15.26 -12.13
C PRO A 493 17.67 16.43 -11.89
N ALA A 494 17.36 16.73 -10.64
CA ALA A 494 16.49 17.84 -10.29
C ALA A 494 17.16 19.16 -10.74
N GLU A 495 16.91 19.57 -11.97
CA GLU A 495 17.20 20.90 -12.44
C GLU A 495 16.09 21.80 -11.91
N SER A 496 16.45 22.76 -11.06
CA SER A 496 15.54 23.81 -10.62
C SER A 496 15.19 24.68 -11.82
N ASP A 497 13.90 24.92 -12.07
CA ASP A 497 13.47 25.98 -12.99
C ASP A 497 13.82 27.34 -12.38
N GLY A 498 15.02 27.85 -12.70
CA GLY A 498 15.53 29.13 -12.26
C GLY A 498 17.06 29.17 -12.10
N PRO A 499 17.68 30.37 -12.02
CA PRO A 499 19.10 30.49 -11.71
C PRO A 499 19.36 29.98 -10.28
N ALA A 500 20.25 28.99 -10.15
CA ALA A 500 20.63 28.42 -8.87
C ALA A 500 21.08 29.51 -7.87
N VAL A 501 20.48 29.52 -6.68
CA VAL A 501 20.81 30.50 -5.64
C VAL A 501 21.74 29.83 -4.64
N ALA A 502 23.02 30.21 -4.65
CA ALA A 502 24.00 29.62 -3.73
C ALA A 502 23.67 29.91 -2.25
N PRO A 503 23.93 28.97 -1.33
CA PRO A 503 23.86 29.21 0.11
C PRO A 503 24.66 30.45 0.52
N ALA A 504 24.03 31.40 1.20
CA ALA A 504 24.65 32.70 1.50
C ALA A 504 24.57 33.07 2.99
N THR A 505 23.54 32.65 3.70
CA THR A 505 23.40 32.93 5.14
C THR A 505 24.29 32.01 5.97
N PRO A 506 24.67 32.41 7.21
CA PRO A 506 25.46 31.55 8.10
C PRO A 506 24.79 30.20 8.41
N THR A 507 23.46 30.15 8.45
CA THR A 507 22.69 28.91 8.68
C THR A 507 22.69 28.04 7.42
N GLU A 508 22.41 28.60 6.25
CA GLU A 508 22.46 27.86 4.97
C GLU A 508 23.86 27.30 4.68
N LEU A 509 24.92 28.08 4.91
CA LEU A 509 26.31 27.63 4.66
C LEU A 509 26.71 26.45 5.54
N ARG A 510 26.36 26.49 6.83
CA ARG A 510 26.62 25.39 7.77
C ARG A 510 25.79 24.15 7.44
N LEU A 511 24.51 24.36 7.11
CA LEU A 511 23.61 23.27 6.71
C LEU A 511 24.04 22.63 5.39
N ALA A 512 24.48 23.42 4.41
CA ALA A 512 25.05 22.92 3.16
C ALA A 512 26.35 22.12 3.43
N GLY A 513 27.13 22.54 4.43
CA GLY A 513 28.27 21.79 4.94
C GLY A 513 27.89 20.43 5.52
N LEU A 514 26.81 20.35 6.31
CA LEU A 514 26.24 19.11 6.83
C LEU A 514 25.76 18.20 5.70
N TRP A 515 24.95 18.72 4.79
CA TRP A 515 24.47 17.98 3.62
C TRP A 515 25.60 17.45 2.76
N ARG A 516 26.65 18.25 2.52
CA ARG A 516 27.83 17.80 1.78
C ARG A 516 28.51 16.60 2.42
N ARG A 517 28.64 16.59 3.76
CA ARG A 517 29.23 15.47 4.50
C ARG A 517 28.37 14.21 4.39
N LEU A 518 27.05 14.34 4.40
CA LEU A 518 26.11 13.22 4.37
C LEU A 518 25.87 12.65 2.96
N LEU A 519 25.77 13.53 1.95
CA LEU A 519 25.43 13.18 0.57
C LEU A 519 26.67 12.98 -0.32
N GLY A 520 27.85 13.35 0.16
CA GLY A 520 29.11 13.22 -0.57
C GLY A 520 29.26 14.16 -1.78
N ARG A 521 28.43 15.19 -1.88
CA ARG A 521 28.39 16.15 -3.01
C ARG A 521 28.15 17.59 -2.54
N PRO A 522 28.68 18.61 -3.22
CA PRO A 522 28.42 20.00 -2.87
C PRO A 522 26.94 20.36 -3.12
N VAL A 523 26.35 21.11 -2.19
CA VAL A 523 25.01 21.72 -2.36
C VAL A 523 25.21 23.12 -2.93
N THR A 524 24.89 23.30 -4.21
CA THR A 524 25.13 24.54 -4.96
C THR A 524 23.90 25.45 -5.02
N ASP A 525 22.75 24.98 -4.55
CA ASP A 525 21.48 25.71 -4.56
C ASP A 525 20.74 25.51 -3.23
N VAL A 526 20.21 26.59 -2.64
CA VAL A 526 19.38 26.54 -1.44
C VAL A 526 18.02 25.88 -1.68
N ALA A 527 17.53 25.86 -2.92
CA ALA A 527 16.32 25.14 -3.29
C ALA A 527 16.54 23.62 -3.45
N ALA A 528 17.79 23.15 -3.39
CA ALA A 528 18.08 21.73 -3.54
C ALA A 528 17.40 20.91 -2.43
N GLU A 529 16.77 19.81 -2.83
CA GLU A 529 16.09 18.90 -1.91
C GLU A 529 16.96 17.74 -1.50
N PHE A 530 16.89 17.39 -0.21
CA PHE A 530 17.73 16.38 0.41
C PHE A 530 17.58 15.02 -0.26
N PHE A 531 16.35 14.55 -0.44
CA PHE A 531 16.05 13.26 -1.07
C PHE A 531 16.33 13.27 -2.58
N ALA A 532 16.16 14.41 -3.26
CA ALA A 532 16.51 14.54 -4.68
C ALA A 532 18.02 14.44 -4.93
N LEU A 533 18.83 14.90 -3.98
CA LEU A 533 20.29 14.77 -4.01
C LEU A 533 20.81 13.40 -3.55
N GLY A 534 19.91 12.42 -3.36
CA GLY A 534 20.23 11.06 -2.95
C GLY A 534 20.19 10.84 -1.44
N GLY A 535 19.58 11.75 -0.68
CA GLY A 535 19.20 11.49 0.70
C GLY A 535 18.17 10.37 0.77
N ASP A 536 18.22 9.57 1.83
CA ASP A 536 17.25 8.54 2.16
C ASP A 536 16.81 8.72 3.62
N SER A 537 15.87 7.90 4.09
CA SER A 537 15.38 7.96 5.47
C SER A 537 16.49 7.83 6.51
N PHE A 538 17.59 7.14 6.19
CA PHE A 538 18.73 6.98 7.08
C PHE A 538 19.57 8.25 7.15
N ARG A 539 19.93 8.83 6.01
CA ARG A 539 20.62 10.12 5.93
C ARG A 539 19.76 11.23 6.52
N ALA A 540 18.43 11.12 6.50
CA ALA A 540 17.51 12.05 7.13
C ALA A 540 17.61 12.03 8.67
N VAL A 541 17.78 10.85 9.28
CA VAL A 541 18.11 10.72 10.71
C VAL A 541 19.44 11.41 11.01
N GLN A 542 20.47 11.11 10.22
CA GLN A 542 21.80 11.71 10.39
C GLN A 542 21.76 13.24 10.23
N LEU A 543 20.96 13.74 9.30
CA LEU A 543 20.77 15.16 9.07
C LEU A 543 20.03 15.81 10.24
N ALA A 544 18.96 15.21 10.78
CA ALA A 544 18.26 15.74 11.94
C ALA A 544 19.17 15.80 13.19
N THR A 545 19.96 14.76 13.43
CA THR A 545 20.97 14.76 14.51
C THR A 545 22.04 15.81 14.26
N GLY A 546 22.53 15.94 13.02
CA GLY A 546 23.51 16.94 12.64
C GLY A 546 23.01 18.38 12.79
N ILE A 547 21.76 18.66 12.41
CA ILE A 547 21.09 19.94 12.64
C ILE A 547 21.02 20.22 14.14
N SER A 548 20.62 19.22 14.93
CA SER A 548 20.50 19.40 16.38
C SER A 548 21.83 19.75 17.03
N GLY A 549 22.90 19.03 16.66
CA GLY A 549 24.25 19.25 17.19
C GLY A 549 24.88 20.57 16.71
N GLU A 550 24.73 20.94 15.45
CA GLU A 550 25.41 22.11 14.88
C GLU A 550 24.71 23.44 15.21
N PHE A 551 23.39 23.42 15.46
CA PHE A 551 22.60 24.63 15.71
C PHE A 551 21.97 24.72 17.10
N GLY A 552 22.10 23.68 17.94
CA GLY A 552 21.58 23.70 19.32
C GLY A 552 20.06 23.74 19.40
N VAL A 553 19.36 23.15 18.43
CA VAL A 553 17.90 23.04 18.35
C VAL A 553 17.49 21.57 18.43
N ARG A 554 16.27 21.24 18.90
CA ARG A 554 15.78 19.86 18.90
C ARG A 554 15.14 19.52 17.55
N ALA A 555 15.92 19.01 16.61
CA ALA A 555 15.44 18.57 15.29
C ALA A 555 15.19 17.06 15.28
N SER A 556 13.97 16.65 14.93
CA SER A 556 13.64 15.25 14.66
C SER A 556 13.73 14.95 13.17
N THR A 557 13.69 13.67 12.81
CA THR A 557 13.59 13.22 11.41
C THR A 557 12.44 13.88 10.66
N ALA A 558 11.37 14.27 11.36
CA ALA A 558 10.20 14.91 10.78
C ALA A 558 10.58 16.18 10.00
N VAL A 559 11.52 16.98 10.51
CA VAL A 559 11.99 18.21 9.85
C VAL A 559 12.51 17.93 8.45
N VAL A 560 13.25 16.84 8.26
CA VAL A 560 13.85 16.52 6.95
C VAL A 560 12.81 16.07 5.93
N PHE A 561 11.75 15.37 6.38
CA PHE A 561 10.66 14.93 5.51
C PHE A 561 9.66 16.05 5.20
N GLU A 562 9.31 16.84 6.21
CA GLU A 562 8.39 17.97 6.10
C GLU A 562 9.01 19.14 5.32
N ARG A 563 10.32 19.35 5.48
CA ARG A 563 11.08 20.48 4.94
C ARG A 563 12.36 19.95 4.31
N PRO A 564 12.30 19.34 3.12
CA PRO A 564 13.46 18.68 2.54
C PRO A 564 14.39 19.64 1.79
N SER A 565 14.03 20.90 1.56
CA SER A 565 14.92 21.87 0.89
C SER A 565 15.91 22.49 1.88
N LEU A 566 17.11 22.83 1.40
CA LEU A 566 18.12 23.47 2.25
C LEU A 566 17.58 24.80 2.83
N ARG A 567 16.85 25.56 2.02
CA ARG A 567 16.22 26.83 2.40
C ARG A 567 15.19 26.64 3.51
N SER A 568 14.25 25.68 3.37
CA SER A 568 13.19 25.50 4.37
C SER A 568 13.71 24.93 5.69
N GLN A 569 14.77 24.13 5.66
CA GLN A 569 15.49 23.72 6.87
C GLN A 569 16.23 24.88 7.53
N ALA A 570 16.91 25.73 6.76
CA ALA A 570 17.59 26.90 7.31
C ALA A 570 16.59 27.88 7.97
N ALA A 571 15.46 28.15 7.30
CA ALA A 571 14.38 28.96 7.86
C ALA A 571 13.78 28.33 9.12
N TRP A 572 13.62 27.00 9.16
CA TRP A 572 13.16 26.28 10.34
C TRP A 572 14.13 26.42 11.53
N VAL A 573 15.44 26.32 11.27
CA VAL A 573 16.49 26.49 12.29
C VAL A 573 16.52 27.93 12.84
N ASP A 574 16.32 28.93 11.97
CA ASP A 574 16.39 30.34 12.36
C ASP A 574 15.10 30.87 13.04
N HIS A 575 14.06 30.05 13.16
CA HIS A 575 12.81 30.45 13.80
C HIS A 575 13.00 30.77 15.30
N PRO A 576 12.56 31.94 15.80
CA PRO A 576 12.89 32.46 17.13
C PRO A 576 12.42 31.58 18.30
N ASP A 577 11.28 30.88 18.16
CA ASP A 577 10.76 29.98 19.19
C ASP A 577 11.59 28.70 19.38
N ARG A 578 12.41 28.31 18.38
CA ARG A 578 13.18 27.05 18.42
C ARG A 578 14.45 27.18 19.27
N ARG A 579 15.04 28.38 19.32
CA ARG A 579 16.16 28.69 20.21
C ARG A 579 15.72 28.86 21.67
N ARG A 580 14.46 29.23 21.93
CA ARG A 580 13.89 29.35 23.28
C ARG A 580 13.57 28.00 23.92
N ALA A 581 13.11 27.01 23.15
CA ALA A 581 12.84 25.67 23.65
C ALA A 581 14.09 24.91 24.14
N ALA A 582 15.30 25.39 23.82
CA ALA A 582 16.57 24.84 24.29
C ALA A 582 17.13 25.54 25.54
N ALA A 583 16.53 26.66 25.98
CA ALA A 583 17.07 27.49 27.06
C ALA A 583 16.50 27.15 28.45
N ASP A 584 15.38 26.44 28.54
CA ASP A 584 14.74 26.08 29.80
C ASP A 584 14.78 24.57 30.03
N GLY A 585 15.74 24.14 30.86
CA GLY A 585 15.79 22.80 31.43
C GLY A 585 17.18 22.19 31.37
N THR A 586 18.02 22.48 32.37
CA THR A 586 19.05 21.54 32.81
C THR A 586 18.35 20.32 33.41
N PRO A 587 18.40 19.13 32.80
CA PRO A 587 17.90 17.92 33.44
C PRO A 587 18.96 17.44 34.44
N ALA A 588 18.55 17.13 35.66
CA ALA A 588 19.38 16.36 36.58
C ALA A 588 19.57 14.95 35.99
N ALA A 589 20.82 14.57 35.75
CA ALA A 589 21.16 13.21 35.32
C ALA A 589 20.98 12.22 36.48
N PRO A 590 20.47 10.99 36.25
CA PRO A 590 20.71 9.91 37.19
C PRO A 590 22.19 9.52 37.10
N GLU A 591 22.97 9.91 38.10
CA GLU A 591 24.26 9.29 38.37
C GLU A 591 24.02 7.87 38.90
N THR A 592 24.44 6.83 38.17
CA THR A 592 25.39 5.80 38.65
C THR A 592 25.51 4.66 37.64
N VAL A 593 26.53 4.71 36.78
CA VAL A 593 27.03 3.49 36.10
C VAL A 593 27.58 2.57 37.20
N THR A 594 27.14 1.31 37.25
CA THR A 594 27.58 0.38 38.31
C THR A 594 29.10 0.12 38.23
N PRO A 595 29.76 -0.23 39.35
CA PRO A 595 31.17 -0.61 39.33
C PRO A 595 31.47 -1.76 38.34
N TYR A 596 30.55 -2.72 38.24
CA TYR A 596 30.65 -3.83 37.28
C TYR A 596 30.64 -3.34 35.83
N LEU A 597 29.68 -2.49 35.43
CA LEU A 597 29.62 -1.96 34.06
C LEU A 597 30.87 -1.12 33.73
N THR A 598 31.39 -0.38 34.70
CA THR A 598 32.63 0.39 34.53
C THR A 598 33.83 -0.53 34.28
N ALA A 599 33.98 -1.59 35.07
CA ALA A 599 35.03 -2.58 34.90
C ALA A 599 34.90 -3.35 33.58
N LEU A 600 33.68 -3.74 33.21
CA LEU A 600 33.38 -4.42 31.94
C LEU A 600 33.76 -3.54 30.73
N ARG A 601 33.41 -2.25 30.73
CA ARG A 601 33.74 -1.34 29.63
C ARG A 601 35.22 -0.99 29.53
N ALA A 602 35.95 -1.04 30.66
CA ALA A 602 37.38 -0.83 30.69
C ALA A 602 38.18 -2.04 30.16
N GLN A 603 37.57 -3.22 30.12
CA GLN A 603 38.19 -4.44 29.62
C GLN A 603 38.40 -4.36 28.09
N PRO A 604 39.60 -4.68 27.57
CA PRO A 604 39.79 -4.82 26.13
C PRO A 604 39.00 -6.00 25.58
N HIS A 605 38.15 -5.73 24.58
CA HIS A 605 37.40 -6.74 23.82
C HIS A 605 37.92 -6.83 22.38
N ALA A 606 38.04 -8.05 21.83
CA ALA A 606 38.39 -8.24 20.42
C ALA A 606 37.29 -7.72 19.47
N VAL A 607 36.05 -7.77 19.95
CA VAL A 607 34.88 -7.14 19.34
C VAL A 607 34.18 -6.35 20.43
N ALA A 608 33.89 -5.08 20.16
CA ALA A 608 33.16 -4.23 21.11
C ALA A 608 31.84 -4.89 21.54
N LEU A 609 31.42 -4.66 22.79
CA LEU A 609 30.15 -5.15 23.29
C LEU A 609 29.00 -4.26 22.82
N THR A 610 27.86 -4.85 22.49
CA THR A 610 26.61 -4.12 22.34
C THR A 610 26.02 -3.79 23.71
N SER A 611 25.18 -2.76 23.76
CA SER A 611 24.49 -2.35 24.99
C SER A 611 23.65 -3.47 25.61
N GLN A 612 23.13 -4.39 24.79
CA GLN A 612 22.38 -5.55 25.29
C GLN A 612 23.30 -6.63 25.87
N GLN A 613 24.48 -6.85 25.28
CA GLN A 613 25.48 -7.74 25.85
C GLN A 613 25.97 -7.21 27.21
N GLU A 614 26.19 -5.91 27.34
CA GLU A 614 26.48 -5.28 28.64
C GLU A 614 25.37 -5.55 29.66
N ASN A 615 24.11 -5.42 29.24
CA ASN A 615 22.96 -5.73 30.09
C ASN A 615 22.94 -7.19 30.52
N PHE A 616 23.09 -8.13 29.60
CA PHE A 616 23.14 -9.56 29.94
C PHE A 616 24.29 -9.87 30.87
N PHE A 617 25.48 -9.29 30.67
CA PHE A 617 26.60 -9.51 31.57
C PHE A 617 26.39 -8.94 32.96
N ARG A 618 25.85 -7.72 33.08
CA ARG A 618 25.50 -7.13 34.39
C ARG A 618 24.49 -8.01 35.10
N TRP A 619 23.46 -8.40 34.37
CA TRP A 619 22.40 -9.24 34.87
C TRP A 619 22.89 -10.63 35.29
N MET A 620 23.76 -11.27 34.52
CA MET A 620 24.35 -12.56 34.88
C MET A 620 25.30 -12.47 36.08
N ALA A 621 25.97 -11.34 36.28
CA ALA A 621 26.86 -11.12 37.43
C ALA A 621 26.12 -10.95 38.78
N GLU A 622 24.82 -10.61 38.75
CA GLU A 622 24.02 -10.41 39.97
C GLU A 622 23.74 -11.71 40.75
N ALA A 623 23.74 -12.88 40.10
CA ALA A 623 23.61 -14.16 40.80
C ALA A 623 24.31 -15.29 40.02
N PRO A 624 24.86 -16.32 40.70
CA PRO A 624 25.43 -17.46 40.02
C PRO A 624 24.38 -18.27 39.27
N GLY A 625 24.76 -18.84 38.12
CA GLY A 625 23.91 -19.72 37.31
C GLY A 625 22.99 -19.00 36.32
N ARG A 626 22.89 -17.67 36.34
CA ARG A 626 22.09 -16.91 35.37
C ARG A 626 22.63 -17.09 33.94
N ASP A 627 21.74 -17.31 32.97
CA ASP A 627 22.07 -17.48 31.55
C ASP A 627 21.00 -16.78 30.69
N ALA A 628 21.43 -16.06 29.64
CA ALA A 628 20.55 -15.41 28.68
C ALA A 628 19.85 -16.41 27.72
N GLY A 629 20.36 -17.64 27.63
CA GLY A 629 19.75 -18.74 26.90
C GLY A 629 19.87 -18.63 25.38
N ALA A 630 19.22 -19.57 24.68
CA ALA A 630 19.21 -19.62 23.23
C ALA A 630 17.95 -18.97 22.64
N VAL A 631 18.14 -18.24 21.54
CA VAL A 631 17.07 -17.88 20.60
C VAL A 631 16.95 -19.01 19.60
N THR A 632 15.74 -19.55 19.40
CA THR A 632 15.52 -20.75 18.61
C THR A 632 14.55 -20.55 17.45
N ALA A 633 14.81 -21.22 16.33
CA ALA A 633 13.86 -21.45 15.25
C ALA A 633 13.57 -22.95 15.12
N LEU A 634 12.29 -23.28 14.96
CA LEU A 634 11.82 -24.65 14.80
C LEU A 634 10.90 -24.77 13.60
N PHE A 635 11.06 -25.83 12.82
CA PHE A 635 10.24 -26.12 11.66
C PHE A 635 10.28 -27.60 11.32
N ARG A 636 9.19 -28.08 10.71
CA ARG A 636 9.10 -29.41 10.13
C ARG A 636 9.45 -29.35 8.64
N VAL A 637 10.11 -30.38 8.15
CA VAL A 637 10.35 -30.62 6.72
C VAL A 637 9.58 -31.88 6.35
N ALA A 638 8.54 -31.70 5.52
CA ALA A 638 7.67 -32.75 5.00
C ALA A 638 8.14 -33.25 3.61
N ASP A 639 9.45 -33.40 3.45
CA ASP A 639 10.12 -33.79 2.20
C ASP A 639 11.48 -34.42 2.51
N ARG A 640 12.17 -34.97 1.51
CA ARG A 640 13.47 -35.61 1.67
C ARG A 640 14.55 -34.60 2.02
N LEU A 641 14.95 -34.59 3.28
CA LEU A 641 16.05 -33.77 3.80
C LEU A 641 17.38 -34.53 3.74
N GLU A 642 18.48 -33.78 3.54
CA GLU A 642 19.86 -34.26 3.75
C GLU A 642 20.41 -33.63 5.05
N PRO A 643 20.27 -34.27 6.21
CA PRO A 643 20.57 -33.64 7.50
C PRO A 643 22.05 -33.25 7.67
N GLU A 644 22.97 -34.05 7.12
CA GLU A 644 24.40 -33.76 7.14
C GLU A 644 24.72 -32.49 6.32
N THR A 645 24.11 -32.35 5.13
CA THR A 645 24.24 -31.16 4.28
C THR A 645 23.70 -29.91 4.99
N LEU A 646 22.61 -30.04 5.76
CA LEU A 646 22.06 -28.96 6.58
C LEU A 646 23.02 -28.54 7.71
N GLY A 647 23.69 -29.50 8.35
CA GLY A 647 24.75 -29.23 9.33
C GLY A 647 25.94 -28.49 8.74
N LEU A 648 26.40 -28.88 7.55
CA LEU A 648 27.44 -28.17 6.81
C LEU A 648 26.99 -26.75 6.44
N ALA A 649 25.73 -26.57 6.03
CA ALA A 649 25.18 -25.26 5.72
C ALA A 649 25.21 -24.32 6.95
N LEU A 650 24.82 -24.79 8.14
CA LEU A 650 24.94 -23.99 9.36
C LEU A 650 26.40 -23.64 9.69
N THR A 651 27.34 -24.53 9.41
CA THR A 651 28.77 -24.25 9.59
C THR A 651 29.24 -23.08 8.71
N GLU A 652 28.77 -23.01 7.46
CA GLU A 652 29.03 -21.87 6.56
C GLU A 652 28.36 -20.58 7.03
N VAL A 653 27.16 -20.66 7.61
CA VAL A 653 26.49 -19.51 8.25
C VAL A 653 27.36 -18.96 9.39
N VAL A 654 27.85 -19.81 10.29
CA VAL A 654 28.74 -19.39 11.39
C VAL A 654 30.04 -18.80 10.86
N ARG A 655 30.62 -19.37 9.80
CA ARG A 655 31.82 -18.82 9.17
C ARG A 655 31.58 -17.40 8.66
N ARG A 656 30.45 -17.18 7.97
CA ARG A 656 30.08 -15.89 7.39
C ARG A 656 29.86 -14.80 8.43
N HIS A 657 29.25 -15.12 9.57
CA HIS A 657 28.81 -14.13 10.55
C HIS A 657 29.74 -14.06 11.77
N PRO A 658 30.60 -13.03 11.91
CA PRO A 658 31.58 -12.93 12.99
C PRO A 658 30.97 -12.97 14.40
N ALA A 659 29.74 -12.44 14.58
CA ALA A 659 29.03 -12.51 15.85
C ALA A 659 28.93 -13.96 16.37
N LEU A 660 28.61 -14.91 15.49
CA LEU A 660 28.44 -16.33 15.86
C LEU A 660 29.75 -17.03 16.21
N ARG A 661 30.90 -16.43 15.87
CA ARG A 661 32.25 -16.89 16.25
C ARG A 661 32.79 -16.16 17.48
N THR A 662 31.99 -15.30 18.11
CA THR A 662 32.38 -14.56 19.30
C THR A 662 32.10 -15.40 20.54
N ARG A 663 33.13 -15.62 21.36
CA ARG A 663 33.04 -16.27 22.68
C ARG A 663 33.42 -15.30 23.79
N PHE A 664 33.02 -15.62 25.01
CA PHE A 664 33.21 -14.73 26.16
C PHE A 664 33.95 -15.47 27.27
N GLU A 665 35.16 -15.02 27.57
CA GLU A 665 36.05 -15.63 28.56
C GLU A 665 36.17 -14.76 29.81
N ALA A 666 36.45 -15.36 30.96
CA ALA A 666 36.79 -14.62 32.16
C ALA A 666 38.08 -13.81 31.97
N ALA A 667 38.07 -12.54 32.38
CA ALA A 667 39.20 -11.61 32.28
C ALA A 667 39.81 -11.19 33.64
N GLY A 668 39.30 -11.76 34.75
CA GLY A 668 39.65 -11.36 36.13
C GLY A 668 38.47 -10.67 36.83
N GLU A 669 38.48 -10.60 38.17
CA GLU A 669 37.47 -9.88 39.00
C GLU A 669 35.99 -10.05 38.62
N GLY A 670 35.61 -11.21 38.07
CA GLY A 670 34.23 -11.50 37.66
C GLY A 670 33.76 -10.82 36.37
N VAL A 671 34.63 -10.08 35.66
CA VAL A 671 34.35 -9.52 34.33
C VAL A 671 34.79 -10.45 33.21
N VAL A 672 34.20 -10.25 32.03
CA VAL A 672 34.45 -11.05 30.84
C VAL A 672 35.10 -10.22 29.73
N ARG A 673 35.77 -10.89 28.79
CA ARG A 673 36.23 -10.30 27.52
C ARG A 673 35.63 -11.07 26.35
N ALA A 674 35.33 -10.36 25.26
CA ALA A 674 34.87 -10.95 24.02
C ALA A 674 36.08 -11.33 23.16
N VAL A 675 36.09 -12.55 22.64
CA VAL A 675 37.14 -13.11 21.80
C VAL A 675 36.52 -13.63 20.52
N LEU A 676 37.13 -13.34 19.38
CA LEU A 676 36.67 -13.78 18.07
C LEU A 676 37.49 -14.98 17.61
N ASP A 677 36.85 -16.14 17.48
CA ASP A 677 37.51 -17.35 16.96
C ASP A 677 37.66 -17.26 15.43
N GLU A 678 38.80 -17.67 14.88
CA GLU A 678 39.02 -17.66 13.41
C GLU A 678 38.14 -18.69 12.67
N GLU A 679 38.05 -19.91 13.21
CA GLU A 679 37.29 -21.01 12.62
C GLU A 679 35.87 -21.14 13.20
N PRO A 680 34.87 -21.52 12.39
CA PRO A 680 33.51 -21.71 12.86
C PRO A 680 33.39 -22.94 13.76
N ARG A 681 32.60 -22.80 14.83
CA ARG A 681 32.27 -23.89 15.75
C ARG A 681 30.75 -24.04 15.81
N VAL A 682 30.26 -25.25 15.54
CA VAL A 682 28.84 -25.60 15.62
C VAL A 682 28.66 -26.94 16.31
N ARG A 683 27.57 -27.10 17.06
CA ARG A 683 27.12 -28.41 17.55
C ARG A 683 26.02 -28.94 16.64
N ILE A 684 26.23 -30.11 16.05
CA ILE A 684 25.26 -30.74 15.14
C ILE A 684 24.87 -32.09 15.73
N THR A 685 23.58 -32.26 16.00
CA THR A 685 22.99 -33.49 16.51
C THR A 685 21.95 -33.98 15.51
N LEU A 686 22.18 -35.18 14.96
CA LEU A 686 21.29 -35.82 13.99
C LEU A 686 20.70 -37.07 14.64
N THR A 687 19.40 -37.05 14.92
CA THR A 687 18.69 -38.13 15.62
C THR A 687 17.75 -38.84 14.66
N ARG A 688 17.88 -40.16 14.53
CA ARG A 688 16.90 -41.00 13.82
C ARG A 688 15.94 -41.60 14.84
N ALA A 689 14.66 -41.25 14.73
CA ALA A 689 13.61 -41.66 15.65
C ALA A 689 12.37 -42.11 14.86
N PRO A 690 12.45 -43.26 14.15
CA PRO A 690 11.38 -43.70 13.27
C PRO A 690 10.08 -43.95 14.03
N GLY A 691 9.00 -43.32 13.59
CA GLY A 691 7.67 -43.46 14.20
C GLY A 691 7.48 -42.73 15.54
N ALA A 692 8.43 -41.87 15.97
CA ALA A 692 8.29 -41.09 17.18
C ALA A 692 7.06 -40.16 17.12
N THR A 693 6.34 -40.08 18.23
CA THR A 693 5.21 -39.17 18.43
C THR A 693 5.67 -37.71 18.55
N ASP A 694 4.77 -36.76 18.32
CA ASP A 694 5.07 -35.33 18.48
C ASP A 694 5.57 -35.02 19.90
N ALA A 695 5.01 -35.65 20.94
CA ALA A 695 5.44 -35.47 22.32
C ALA A 695 6.89 -35.97 22.59
N GLU A 696 7.30 -37.07 21.98
CA GLU A 696 8.67 -37.58 22.10
C GLU A 696 9.66 -36.66 21.35
N VAL A 697 9.26 -36.13 20.20
CA VAL A 697 10.05 -35.15 19.44
C VAL A 697 10.16 -33.85 20.24
N ASP A 698 9.06 -33.34 20.78
CA ASP A 698 9.05 -32.13 21.61
C ASP A 698 9.94 -32.27 22.82
N ALA A 699 9.96 -33.43 23.50
CA ALA A 699 10.86 -33.68 24.62
C ALA A 699 12.35 -33.56 24.22
N LEU A 700 12.73 -34.04 23.04
CA LEU A 700 14.09 -33.91 22.51
C LEU A 700 14.42 -32.45 22.17
N LEU A 701 13.50 -31.74 21.53
CA LEU A 701 13.69 -30.35 21.14
C LEU A 701 13.76 -29.43 22.37
N LEU A 702 12.91 -29.65 23.37
CA LEU A 702 12.93 -28.94 24.66
C LEU A 702 14.26 -29.16 25.39
N ALA A 703 14.76 -30.39 25.43
CA ALA A 703 16.04 -30.71 26.06
C ALA A 703 17.23 -30.00 25.38
N GLU A 704 17.20 -29.86 24.05
CA GLU A 704 18.26 -29.14 23.32
C GLU A 704 18.10 -27.61 23.40
N ARG A 705 16.86 -27.09 23.36
CA ARG A 705 16.54 -25.68 23.53
C ARG A 705 17.01 -25.15 24.90
N ASP A 706 16.73 -25.91 25.96
CA ASP A 706 17.00 -25.53 27.35
C ASP A 706 18.42 -25.89 27.81
N ARG A 707 19.25 -26.45 26.91
CA ARG A 707 20.64 -26.77 27.22
C ARG A 707 21.45 -25.49 27.46
N LEU A 708 22.09 -25.39 28.63
CA LEU A 708 22.99 -24.28 28.98
C LEU A 708 24.21 -24.18 28.07
N THR A 709 24.80 -22.99 27.98
CA THR A 709 25.99 -22.74 27.14
C THR A 709 27.14 -22.22 28.00
N ASP A 710 28.26 -22.94 28.04
CA ASP A 710 29.50 -22.35 28.56
C ASP A 710 30.01 -21.31 27.54
N LEU A 711 29.79 -20.02 27.82
CA LEU A 711 30.15 -18.93 26.91
C LEU A 711 31.63 -18.87 26.54
N ALA A 712 32.51 -19.51 27.32
CA ALA A 712 33.95 -19.53 27.06
C ALA A 712 34.37 -20.72 26.18
N ARG A 713 33.59 -21.82 26.19
CA ARG A 713 34.01 -23.11 25.64
C ARG A 713 33.04 -23.72 24.64
N ASP A 714 31.73 -23.52 24.75
CA ASP A 714 30.76 -24.15 23.88
C ASP A 714 30.56 -23.39 22.54
N PRO A 715 30.16 -24.09 21.47
CA PRO A 715 29.64 -23.45 20.26
C PRO A 715 28.38 -22.63 20.55
N MET A 716 28.32 -21.42 19.99
CA MET A 716 27.18 -20.52 20.17
C MET A 716 25.98 -20.88 19.29
N ALA A 717 26.18 -21.70 18.26
CA ALA A 717 25.13 -22.16 17.35
C ALA A 717 25.02 -23.69 17.35
N ARG A 718 23.79 -24.18 17.35
CA ARG A 718 23.44 -25.59 17.48
C ARG A 718 22.34 -25.97 16.47
N LEU A 719 22.44 -27.19 15.95
CA LEU A 719 21.44 -27.81 15.07
C LEU A 719 21.03 -29.16 15.67
N LEU A 720 19.72 -29.36 15.82
CA LEU A 720 19.13 -30.67 16.06
C LEU A 720 18.19 -31.01 14.91
N VAL A 721 18.39 -32.17 14.29
CA VAL A 721 17.45 -32.73 13.30
C VAL A 721 16.93 -34.06 13.83
N VAL A 722 15.62 -34.17 14.01
CA VAL A 722 14.94 -35.41 14.40
C VAL A 722 14.21 -35.97 13.17
N SER A 723 14.69 -37.09 12.64
CA SER A 723 14.14 -37.75 11.45
C SER A 723 13.20 -38.89 11.86
N ARG A 724 11.90 -38.74 11.57
CA ARG A 724 10.85 -39.76 11.80
C ARG A 724 10.65 -40.69 10.62
N SER A 725 10.99 -40.25 9.42
CA SER A 725 11.02 -41.04 8.19
C SER A 725 12.01 -40.43 7.19
N GLU A 726 12.00 -40.88 5.94
CA GLU A 726 12.77 -40.25 4.86
C GLU A 726 12.23 -38.88 4.42
N THR A 727 10.99 -38.53 4.81
CA THR A 727 10.31 -37.29 4.38
C THR A 727 9.67 -36.53 5.54
N ASP A 728 10.01 -36.85 6.78
CA ASP A 728 9.44 -36.21 7.96
C ASP A 728 10.55 -35.94 8.97
N HIS A 729 10.93 -34.68 9.06
CA HIS A 729 12.02 -34.20 9.89
C HIS A 729 11.55 -33.01 10.70
N VAL A 730 11.90 -32.93 11.98
CA VAL A 730 11.74 -31.71 12.78
C VAL A 730 13.11 -31.15 13.09
N VAL A 731 13.29 -29.87 12.79
CA VAL A 731 14.57 -29.17 12.84
C VAL A 731 14.50 -28.07 13.89
N LEU A 732 15.50 -28.03 14.77
CA LEU A 732 15.76 -26.92 15.69
C LEU A 732 17.11 -26.30 15.36
N VAL A 733 17.10 -24.99 15.14
CA VAL A 733 18.29 -24.14 15.08
C VAL A 733 18.28 -23.29 16.34
N ALA A 734 19.28 -23.46 17.22
CA ALA A 734 19.42 -22.72 18.46
C ALA A 734 20.71 -21.91 18.47
N VAL A 735 20.61 -20.61 18.75
CA VAL A 735 21.76 -19.72 18.80
C VAL A 735 21.72 -18.90 20.08
N HIS A 736 22.84 -18.83 20.80
CA HIS A 736 22.91 -18.13 22.08
C HIS A 736 22.55 -16.64 21.95
N HIS A 737 21.75 -16.12 22.88
CA HIS A 737 21.23 -14.75 22.79
C HIS A 737 22.33 -13.69 22.89
N MET A 738 23.49 -14.05 23.45
CA MET A 738 24.70 -13.21 23.46
C MET A 738 25.25 -12.88 22.06
N VAL A 739 24.94 -13.69 21.03
CA VAL A 739 25.48 -13.50 19.66
C VAL A 739 24.39 -13.43 18.60
N SER A 740 23.13 -13.53 18.98
CA SER A 740 21.98 -13.48 18.07
C SER A 740 20.76 -12.93 18.80
N ASP A 741 19.83 -12.35 18.06
CA ASP A 741 18.51 -11.92 18.53
C ASP A 741 17.40 -12.49 17.63
N GLY A 742 16.13 -12.22 17.97
CA GLY A 742 14.98 -12.71 17.19
C GLY A 742 15.02 -12.27 15.72
N TRP A 743 15.49 -11.06 15.44
CA TRP A 743 15.67 -10.57 14.07
C TRP A 743 16.76 -11.35 13.32
N SER A 744 17.90 -11.57 13.98
CA SER A 744 19.03 -12.31 13.43
C SER A 744 18.64 -13.74 13.04
N VAL A 745 17.76 -14.39 13.80
CA VAL A 745 17.29 -15.74 13.46
C VAL A 745 16.63 -15.80 12.07
N GLY A 746 15.85 -14.79 11.68
CA GLY A 746 15.29 -14.73 10.33
C GLY A 746 16.38 -14.63 9.24
N VAL A 747 17.41 -13.81 9.47
CA VAL A 747 18.57 -13.69 8.57
C VAL A 747 19.34 -15.01 8.48
N LEU A 748 19.52 -15.68 9.62
CA LEU A 748 20.21 -16.96 9.71
C LEU A 748 19.47 -18.07 8.95
N LEU A 749 18.14 -18.14 9.05
CA LEU A 749 17.34 -19.10 8.29
C LEU A 749 17.40 -18.85 6.78
N ALA A 750 17.39 -17.59 6.35
CA ALA A 750 17.54 -17.24 4.94
C ALA A 750 18.91 -17.67 4.40
N ASP A 751 19.98 -17.38 5.13
CA ASP A 751 21.33 -17.81 4.76
C ASP A 751 21.47 -19.33 4.79
N LEU A 752 20.90 -20.00 5.80
CA LEU A 752 20.88 -21.46 5.91
C LEU A 752 20.23 -22.10 4.67
N GLY A 753 19.08 -21.59 4.22
CA GLY A 753 18.42 -22.08 3.01
C GLY A 753 19.24 -21.88 1.72
N VAL A 754 19.92 -20.75 1.61
CA VAL A 754 20.84 -20.46 0.49
C VAL A 754 22.04 -21.39 0.49
N PHE A 755 22.70 -21.58 1.63
CA PHE A 755 23.86 -22.45 1.75
C PHE A 755 23.51 -23.92 1.56
N TYR A 756 22.43 -24.38 2.19
CA TYR A 756 21.93 -25.74 2.00
C TYR A 756 21.67 -26.03 0.52
N SER A 757 21.00 -25.10 -0.17
CA SER A 757 20.72 -25.20 -1.60
C SER A 757 21.96 -25.20 -2.49
N ALA A 758 23.02 -24.50 -2.10
CA ALA A 758 24.29 -24.48 -2.84
C ALA A 758 25.06 -25.79 -2.64
N LEU A 759 25.21 -26.21 -1.38
CA LEU A 759 25.92 -27.43 -0.99
C LEU A 759 25.25 -28.69 -1.56
N ARG A 760 23.91 -28.78 -1.53
CA ARG A 760 23.15 -29.88 -2.14
C ARG A 760 23.39 -30.01 -3.65
N ARG A 761 23.79 -28.92 -4.33
CA ARG A 761 24.13 -28.90 -5.76
C ARG A 761 25.62 -29.01 -6.04
N GLY A 762 26.44 -29.30 -5.02
CA GLY A 762 27.90 -29.37 -5.14
C GLY A 762 28.55 -28.02 -5.46
N ARG A 763 27.90 -26.89 -5.13
CA ARG A 763 28.42 -25.53 -5.35
C ARG A 763 28.99 -24.95 -4.06
N SER A 764 29.92 -24.01 -4.20
CA SER A 764 30.46 -23.25 -3.08
C SER A 764 29.46 -22.25 -2.52
N ALA A 765 29.72 -21.83 -1.27
CA ALA A 765 29.07 -20.72 -0.61
C ALA A 765 29.06 -19.46 -1.50
N PRO A 766 27.89 -18.83 -1.75
CA PRO A 766 27.84 -17.57 -2.47
C PRO A 766 28.53 -16.45 -1.67
N PRO A 767 29.02 -15.38 -2.33
CA PRO A 767 29.64 -14.26 -1.63
C PRO A 767 28.64 -13.53 -0.72
N ALA A 768 29.15 -12.92 0.35
CA ALA A 768 28.36 -12.05 1.20
C ALA A 768 27.83 -10.87 0.37
N ARG A 769 26.57 -10.48 0.62
CA ARG A 769 25.98 -9.28 0.01
C ARG A 769 26.53 -8.03 0.72
N SER A 770 26.53 -6.89 0.05
CA SER A 770 27.02 -5.62 0.60
C SER A 770 26.22 -5.19 1.84
N GLY A 771 26.92 -4.73 2.87
CA GLY A 771 26.37 -4.19 4.12
C GLY A 771 27.48 -3.93 5.14
N PRO A 772 27.19 -3.18 6.22
CA PRO A 772 28.14 -2.91 7.28
C PRO A 772 28.48 -4.19 8.05
N GLY A 773 29.74 -4.31 8.46
CA GLY A 773 30.19 -5.43 9.27
C GLY A 773 29.58 -5.40 10.68
N TYR A 774 29.58 -6.55 11.38
CA TYR A 774 29.12 -6.63 12.78
C TYR A 774 29.86 -5.60 13.67
N GLN A 775 31.18 -5.57 13.61
CA GLN A 775 32.02 -4.63 14.37
C GLN A 775 31.67 -3.17 14.07
N GLU A 776 31.53 -2.82 12.79
CA GLU A 776 31.19 -1.46 12.35
C GLU A 776 29.87 -0.98 12.96
N LEU A 777 28.86 -1.85 13.00
CA LEU A 777 27.57 -1.52 13.60
C LEU A 777 27.63 -1.38 15.11
N VAL A 778 28.39 -2.24 15.79
CA VAL A 778 28.57 -2.12 17.24
C VAL A 778 29.28 -0.81 17.59
N ASP A 779 30.37 -0.49 16.90
CA ASP A 779 31.11 0.76 17.12
C ASP A 779 30.25 1.99 16.82
N TRP A 780 29.48 1.93 15.74
CA TRP A 780 28.52 2.97 15.41
C TRP A 780 27.49 3.12 16.53
N ALA A 781 26.84 2.04 16.98
CA ALA A 781 25.83 2.11 18.03
C ALA A 781 26.42 2.69 19.33
N ASN A 782 27.62 2.26 19.71
CA ASN A 782 28.35 2.73 20.89
C ASN A 782 28.71 4.21 20.83
N ALA A 783 28.98 4.75 19.64
CA ALA A 783 29.22 6.18 19.46
C ALA A 783 27.94 7.04 19.52
N HIS A 784 26.76 6.46 19.27
CA HIS A 784 25.51 7.22 19.11
C HIS A 784 24.60 7.20 20.33
N TRP A 785 24.53 6.08 21.06
CA TRP A 785 23.64 5.97 22.21
C TRP A 785 23.90 6.98 23.34
N PRO A 786 25.12 7.51 23.60
CA PRO A 786 25.35 8.44 24.71
C PRO A 786 24.50 9.71 24.65
N ALA A 787 24.11 10.16 23.46
CA ALA A 787 23.24 11.31 23.26
C ALA A 787 21.81 11.09 23.81
N SER A 788 21.38 9.84 23.96
CA SER A 788 20.05 9.47 24.46
C SER A 788 19.93 9.49 25.99
N ARG A 789 21.05 9.65 26.72
CA ARG A 789 21.10 9.63 28.19
C ARG A 789 20.16 10.65 28.84
N ALA A 790 20.16 11.87 28.33
CA ALA A 790 19.35 12.97 28.89
C ALA A 790 17.83 12.73 28.71
N HIS A 791 17.43 12.12 27.58
CA HIS A 791 16.04 11.81 27.31
C HIS A 791 15.50 10.83 28.35
N PHE A 792 16.15 9.68 28.55
CA PHE A 792 15.67 8.68 29.52
C PHE A 792 15.75 9.16 30.97
N GLY A 793 16.77 9.95 31.31
CA GLY A 793 16.84 10.59 32.62
C GLY A 793 15.61 11.47 32.93
N THR A 794 15.06 12.12 31.90
CA THR A 794 13.84 12.93 32.02
C THR A 794 12.57 12.08 31.94
N ALA A 795 12.46 11.20 30.95
CA ALA A 795 11.26 10.40 30.69
C ALA A 795 10.93 9.42 31.82
N LEU A 796 11.95 8.92 32.52
CA LEU A 796 11.80 7.98 33.64
C LEU A 796 11.98 8.65 35.01
N ALA A 797 12.07 9.97 35.08
CA ALA A 797 12.28 10.70 36.33
C ALA A 797 11.14 10.45 37.33
N GLY A 798 11.44 9.82 38.47
CA GLY A 798 10.42 9.48 39.46
C GLY A 798 9.40 8.47 38.94
N ALA A 799 9.79 7.62 37.99
CA ALA A 799 8.97 6.50 37.56
C ALA A 799 8.63 5.60 38.75
N PRO A 800 7.37 5.15 38.86
CA PRO A 800 6.99 4.23 39.93
C PRO A 800 7.61 2.87 39.67
N GLU A 801 7.92 2.16 40.76
CA GLU A 801 8.02 0.71 40.71
C GLU A 801 6.65 0.18 40.30
N ALA A 802 6.57 -0.46 39.12
CA ALA A 802 5.28 -0.57 38.46
C ALA A 802 4.27 -1.37 39.30
N VAL A 803 4.65 -2.46 40.00
CA VAL A 803 3.64 -3.33 40.63
C VAL A 803 4.13 -4.18 41.82
N GLU A 804 4.44 -3.59 42.98
CA GLU A 804 4.63 -4.38 44.22
C GLU A 804 3.34 -5.02 44.76
N GLN A 805 2.15 -4.53 44.34
CA GLN A 805 0.85 -4.84 44.95
C GLN A 805 -0.17 -5.45 43.98
N PHE A 806 0.25 -6.28 43.02
CA PHE A 806 -0.70 -6.97 42.14
C PHE A 806 -1.63 -7.88 42.96
N ALA A 807 -2.95 -7.73 42.78
CA ALA A 807 -3.93 -8.54 43.50
C ALA A 807 -3.74 -10.03 43.21
N GLY A 808 -3.63 -10.85 44.27
CA GLY A 808 -3.41 -12.30 44.15
C GLY A 808 -1.94 -12.74 44.16
N ARG A 809 -0.98 -11.80 44.26
CA ARG A 809 0.44 -12.11 44.43
C ARG A 809 0.80 -12.43 45.88
N ARG A 810 1.63 -13.47 46.09
CA ARG A 810 2.31 -13.79 47.36
C ARG A 810 3.76 -13.28 47.34
N THR A 811 4.28 -12.89 48.51
CA THR A 811 5.72 -12.62 48.68
C THR A 811 6.46 -13.95 48.77
N VAL A 812 7.44 -14.14 47.89
CA VAL A 812 8.26 -15.36 47.83
C VAL A 812 9.72 -14.99 47.56
N ASP A 813 10.64 -15.77 48.13
CA ASP A 813 12.09 -15.56 47.98
C ASP A 813 12.67 -16.35 46.80
N GLU A 814 11.88 -17.23 46.20
CA GLU A 814 12.24 -18.10 45.09
C GLU A 814 11.35 -17.85 43.87
N VAL A 815 11.89 -18.15 42.69
CA VAL A 815 11.20 -17.98 41.40
C VAL A 815 11.06 -19.33 40.72
N LEU A 816 9.83 -19.73 40.44
CA LEU A 816 9.51 -20.85 39.54
C LEU A 816 8.67 -20.30 38.38
N THR A 817 9.28 -20.05 37.23
CA THR A 817 8.52 -19.50 36.10
C THR A 817 7.71 -20.59 35.41
N GLN A 818 6.42 -20.34 35.25
CA GLN A 818 5.52 -21.11 34.40
C GLN A 818 4.89 -20.20 33.35
N ALA A 819 4.31 -20.80 32.32
CA ALA A 819 3.57 -20.09 31.28
C ALA A 819 2.15 -20.64 31.21
N HIS A 820 1.16 -19.74 31.22
CA HIS A 820 -0.22 -20.07 30.87
C HIS A 820 -0.50 -19.61 29.45
N GLU A 821 -0.86 -20.55 28.57
CA GLU A 821 -1.16 -20.29 27.16
C GLU A 821 -2.66 -20.08 26.97
N PHE A 822 -3.02 -19.10 26.14
CA PHE A 822 -4.39 -18.83 25.71
C PHE A 822 -4.39 -18.22 24.31
N GLU A 823 -5.55 -18.24 23.65
CA GLU A 823 -5.69 -17.77 22.27
C GLU A 823 -6.71 -16.63 22.19
N VAL A 824 -6.36 -15.58 21.44
CA VAL A 824 -7.31 -14.58 20.95
C VAL A 824 -7.79 -15.03 19.57
N PRO A 825 -9.08 -15.38 19.41
CA PRO A 825 -9.58 -15.94 18.16
C PRO A 825 -9.38 -15.00 16.97
N PRO A 826 -9.23 -15.52 15.73
CA PRO A 826 -9.00 -14.72 14.53
C PRO A 826 -9.97 -13.55 14.36
N ALA A 827 -11.26 -13.75 14.63
CA ALA A 827 -12.29 -12.71 14.52
C ALA A 827 -12.06 -11.52 15.47
N LEU A 828 -11.65 -11.79 16.72
CA LEU A 828 -11.36 -10.74 17.68
C LEU A 828 -10.03 -10.05 17.35
N ALA A 829 -9.03 -10.81 16.90
CA ALA A 829 -7.77 -10.27 16.44
C ALA A 829 -7.95 -9.36 15.20
N GLU A 830 -8.81 -9.73 14.25
CA GLU A 830 -9.17 -8.92 13.09
C GLU A 830 -9.88 -7.63 13.52
N ALA A 831 -10.85 -7.71 14.43
CA ALA A 831 -11.51 -6.54 14.99
C ALA A 831 -10.52 -5.60 15.68
N LEU A 832 -9.55 -6.14 16.43
CA LEU A 832 -8.49 -5.37 17.07
C LEU A 832 -7.59 -4.66 16.05
N ARG A 833 -7.22 -5.33 14.96
CA ARG A 833 -6.44 -4.72 13.86
C ARG A 833 -7.22 -3.61 13.18
N ALA A 834 -8.51 -3.82 12.90
CA ALA A 834 -9.37 -2.80 12.31
C ALA A 834 -9.47 -1.58 13.23
N ARG A 835 -9.71 -1.80 14.53
CA ARG A 835 -9.79 -0.72 15.52
C ARG A 835 -8.48 0.03 15.68
N ALA A 836 -7.34 -0.68 15.70
CA ALA A 836 -6.03 -0.06 15.73
C ALA A 836 -5.80 0.83 14.50
N ALA A 837 -6.17 0.35 13.31
CA ALA A 837 -6.06 1.09 12.06
C ALA A 837 -6.93 2.36 12.05
N GLU A 838 -8.17 2.29 12.54
CA GLU A 838 -9.06 3.47 12.72
C GLU A 838 -8.42 4.55 13.60
N LEU A 839 -7.69 4.14 14.64
CA LEU A 839 -7.00 5.04 15.58
C LEU A 839 -5.61 5.48 15.07
N GLY A 840 -5.19 5.04 13.89
CA GLY A 840 -3.85 5.32 13.36
C GLY A 840 -2.74 4.74 14.24
N ALA A 841 -2.96 3.55 14.81
CA ALA A 841 -2.05 2.81 15.66
C ALA A 841 -1.77 1.40 15.11
N THR A 842 -0.71 0.76 15.58
CA THR A 842 -0.39 -0.64 15.24
C THR A 842 -1.12 -1.61 16.17
N PRO A 843 -1.31 -2.88 15.76
CA PRO A 843 -1.83 -3.93 16.64
C PRO A 843 -1.02 -4.06 17.94
N PHE A 844 0.30 -3.91 17.87
CA PHE A 844 1.18 -3.84 19.04
C PHE A 844 0.76 -2.72 20.02
N LEU A 845 0.53 -1.49 19.54
CA LEU A 845 0.11 -0.38 20.41
C LEU A 845 -1.29 -0.61 21.00
N ALA A 846 -2.20 -1.23 20.24
CA ALA A 846 -3.53 -1.59 20.70
C ALA A 846 -3.49 -2.65 21.81
N VAL A 847 -2.72 -3.73 21.62
CA VAL A 847 -2.47 -4.76 22.65
C VAL A 847 -1.79 -4.12 23.87
N THR A 848 -0.81 -3.24 23.66
CA THR A 848 -0.11 -2.56 24.76
C THR A 848 -1.05 -1.66 25.55
N ALA A 849 -1.97 -0.96 24.91
CA ALA A 849 -2.97 -0.13 25.57
C ALA A 849 -3.94 -0.99 26.41
N ALA A 850 -4.46 -2.08 25.84
CA ALA A 850 -5.33 -3.00 26.57
C ALA A 850 -4.61 -3.61 27.78
N TRP A 851 -3.36 -4.03 27.61
CA TRP A 851 -2.55 -4.60 28.68
C TRP A 851 -2.23 -3.58 29.77
N THR A 852 -1.80 -2.37 29.38
CA THR A 852 -1.48 -1.28 30.33
C THR A 852 -2.71 -0.87 31.13
N GLY A 853 -3.86 -0.72 30.47
CA GLY A 853 -5.12 -0.38 31.13
C GLY A 853 -5.58 -1.46 32.11
N LEU A 854 -5.46 -2.73 31.74
CA LEU A 854 -5.76 -3.86 32.61
C LEU A 854 -4.87 -3.88 33.85
N LEU A 855 -3.56 -3.70 33.67
CA LEU A 855 -2.61 -3.64 34.77
C LEU A 855 -2.87 -2.44 35.69
N ALA A 856 -3.22 -1.27 35.14
CA ALA A 856 -3.54 -0.08 35.92
C ALA A 856 -4.78 -0.30 36.79
N SER A 857 -5.79 -0.95 36.21
CA SER A 857 -7.02 -1.33 36.92
C SER A 857 -6.73 -2.34 38.05
N ARG A 858 -6.02 -3.42 37.76
CA ARG A 858 -5.71 -4.50 38.72
C ARG A 858 -4.76 -4.08 39.85
N SER A 859 -3.82 -3.19 39.56
CA SER A 859 -2.85 -2.68 40.54
C SER A 859 -3.36 -1.47 41.34
N GLY A 860 -4.44 -0.82 40.88
CA GLY A 860 -4.92 0.45 41.43
C GLY A 860 -3.96 1.63 41.21
N ARG A 861 -2.96 1.49 40.32
CA ARG A 861 -1.96 2.52 40.02
C ARG A 861 -2.09 3.01 38.58
N PRO A 862 -2.32 4.31 38.36
CA PRO A 862 -2.44 4.86 37.01
C PRO A 862 -1.10 5.03 36.29
N ASP A 863 -0.01 5.28 37.00
CA ASP A 863 1.31 5.48 36.40
C ASP A 863 2.08 4.16 36.37
N LEU A 864 2.42 3.70 35.16
CA LEU A 864 3.04 2.40 34.93
C LEU A 864 4.24 2.54 33.98
N VAL A 865 5.20 1.62 34.09
CA VAL A 865 6.25 1.48 33.09
C VAL A 865 6.10 0.14 32.41
N VAL A 866 5.96 0.16 31.09
CA VAL A 866 5.93 -1.03 30.24
C VAL A 866 7.27 -1.21 29.55
N MET A 867 7.85 -2.39 29.66
CA MET A 867 9.05 -2.81 28.94
C MET A 867 8.67 -3.60 27.69
N THR A 868 9.24 -3.24 26.55
CA THR A 868 9.05 -3.99 25.30
C THR A 868 10.37 -4.14 24.55
N PRO A 869 10.66 -5.30 23.92
CA PRO A 869 11.86 -5.46 23.11
C PRO A 869 11.71 -4.71 21.77
N VAL A 870 12.79 -4.08 21.32
CA VAL A 870 12.91 -3.46 19.99
C VAL A 870 14.14 -3.98 19.27
N PRO A 871 14.17 -4.03 17.92
CA PRO A 871 15.27 -4.66 17.18
C PRO A 871 16.66 -4.07 17.41
N GLY A 872 16.76 -2.80 17.82
CA GLY A 872 18.04 -2.11 18.06
C GLY A 872 18.86 -1.89 16.78
N ARG A 873 18.18 -1.81 15.63
CA ARG A 873 18.77 -1.62 14.29
C ARG A 873 18.17 -0.39 13.61
N PRO A 874 18.45 0.83 14.10
CA PRO A 874 17.90 2.05 13.51
C PRO A 874 18.47 2.38 12.12
N ARG A 875 19.50 1.65 11.65
CA ARG A 875 20.04 1.78 10.28
C ARG A 875 19.42 0.73 9.36
N PRO A 876 18.89 1.08 8.19
CA PRO A 876 18.37 0.11 7.22
C PRO A 876 19.44 -0.85 6.69
N ASP A 877 20.70 -0.41 6.61
CA ASP A 877 21.81 -1.27 6.20
C ASP A 877 22.21 -2.31 7.28
N ALA A 878 21.72 -2.16 8.52
CA ALA A 878 21.96 -3.10 9.62
C ALA A 878 21.01 -4.31 9.64
N GLU A 879 19.98 -4.33 8.78
CA GLU A 879 18.93 -5.37 8.77
C GLU A 879 19.45 -6.78 8.49
N ARG A 880 20.59 -6.91 7.81
CA ARG A 880 21.19 -8.20 7.44
C ARG A 880 22.32 -8.64 8.36
N THR A 881 22.65 -7.85 9.37
CA THR A 881 23.78 -8.15 10.25
C THR A 881 23.33 -8.99 11.42
N VAL A 882 23.86 -10.21 11.49
CA VAL A 882 23.62 -11.11 12.62
C VAL A 882 24.37 -10.61 13.86
N GLY A 883 23.69 -10.57 15.01
CA GLY A 883 24.28 -10.24 16.30
C GLY A 883 23.23 -10.01 17.40
N CYS A 884 23.68 -9.71 18.62
CA CYS A 884 22.80 -9.34 19.73
C CYS A 884 22.55 -7.82 19.73
N PHE A 885 21.55 -7.36 18.98
CA PHE A 885 21.23 -5.93 18.87
C PHE A 885 19.93 -5.55 19.54
N VAL A 886 19.01 -6.50 19.78
CA VAL A 886 17.75 -6.26 20.51
C VAL A 886 17.98 -5.39 21.75
N GLN A 887 17.12 -4.40 21.96
CA GLN A 887 17.15 -3.53 23.13
C GLN A 887 15.84 -3.63 23.89
N SER A 888 15.87 -3.34 25.18
CA SER A 888 14.68 -3.23 26.01
C SER A 888 14.28 -1.77 26.15
N LEU A 889 13.13 -1.41 25.58
CA LEU A 889 12.58 -0.06 25.60
C LEU A 889 11.57 0.08 26.74
N LEU A 890 11.74 1.09 27.60
CA LEU A 890 10.80 1.41 28.67
C LEU A 890 9.86 2.55 28.24
N LEU A 891 8.57 2.33 28.45
CA LEU A 891 7.49 3.23 28.12
C LEU A 891 6.76 3.57 29.42
N ARG A 892 6.99 4.76 29.96
CA ARG A 892 6.21 5.26 31.09
C ARG A 892 4.88 5.81 30.59
N VAL A 893 3.79 5.26 31.06
CA VAL A 893 2.44 5.58 30.63
C VAL A 893 1.62 6.00 31.83
N ASP A 894 1.02 7.19 31.74
CA ASP A 894 0.05 7.67 32.70
C ASP A 894 -1.37 7.29 32.26
N ALA A 895 -2.05 6.48 33.06
CA ALA A 895 -3.45 6.09 32.93
C ALA A 895 -4.35 6.83 33.95
N SER A 896 -3.90 7.97 34.50
CA SER A 896 -4.69 8.79 35.42
C SER A 896 -5.91 9.39 34.72
N GLY A 897 -6.98 9.56 35.50
CA GLY A 897 -8.27 10.06 35.00
C GLY A 897 -9.17 8.99 34.37
N GLY A 898 -8.73 7.72 34.32
CA GLY A 898 -9.51 6.62 33.73
C GLY A 898 -9.74 6.79 32.24
N PRO A 899 -8.68 6.95 31.43
CA PRO A 899 -8.81 7.19 29.99
C PRO A 899 -9.49 6.00 29.30
N GLY A 900 -10.29 6.30 28.27
CA GLY A 900 -10.81 5.27 27.38
C GLY A 900 -9.71 4.65 26.51
N PHE A 901 -10.02 3.54 25.84
CA PHE A 901 -9.04 2.80 25.03
C PHE A 901 -8.33 3.67 23.98
N ALA A 902 -9.06 4.49 23.23
CA ALA A 902 -8.50 5.36 22.19
C ALA A 902 -7.51 6.39 22.76
N GLU A 903 -7.85 6.99 23.91
CA GLU A 903 -6.98 7.96 24.56
C GLU A 903 -5.70 7.30 25.10
N LEU A 904 -5.81 6.09 25.65
CA LEU A 904 -4.64 5.34 26.13
C LEU A 904 -3.74 4.92 24.96
N VAL A 905 -4.30 4.54 23.82
CA VAL A 905 -3.55 4.30 22.56
C VAL A 905 -2.80 5.56 22.12
N ASP A 906 -3.42 6.73 22.19
CA ASP A 906 -2.79 8.00 21.82
C ASP A 906 -1.61 8.36 22.74
N ARG A 907 -1.80 8.23 24.05
CA ARG A 907 -0.73 8.44 25.06
C ARG A 907 0.45 7.50 24.80
N LEU A 908 0.17 6.21 24.60
CA LEU A 908 1.19 5.19 24.30
C LEU A 908 1.93 5.46 22.99
N ARG A 909 1.21 5.85 21.95
CA ARG A 909 1.80 6.18 20.64
C ARG A 909 2.80 7.33 20.74
N ALA A 910 2.48 8.38 21.51
CA ALA A 910 3.38 9.50 21.74
C ALA A 910 4.66 9.06 22.46
N VAL A 911 4.51 8.33 23.58
CA VAL A 911 5.65 7.83 24.39
C VAL A 911 6.51 6.86 23.57
N TYR A 912 5.90 5.91 22.87
CA TYR A 912 6.60 4.93 22.05
C TYR A 912 7.38 5.58 20.91
N SER A 913 6.79 6.56 20.22
CA SER A 913 7.45 7.25 19.11
C SER A 913 8.68 8.03 19.56
N GLU A 914 8.60 8.71 20.72
CA GLU A 914 9.75 9.43 21.27
C GLU A 914 10.84 8.45 21.74
N ALA A 915 10.45 7.38 22.44
CA ALA A 915 11.39 6.40 22.97
C ALA A 915 12.14 5.63 21.85
N LEU A 916 11.50 5.38 20.70
CA LEU A 916 12.12 4.70 19.56
C LEU A 916 13.33 5.43 18.97
N ASP A 917 13.34 6.77 18.98
CA ASP A 917 14.48 7.57 18.52
C ASP A 917 15.71 7.36 19.43
N HIS A 918 15.48 6.84 20.64
CA HIS A 918 16.48 6.60 21.66
C HIS A 918 16.74 5.11 21.91
N GLN A 919 16.23 4.21 21.05
CA GLN A 919 16.22 2.75 21.26
C GLN A 919 17.58 2.10 21.51
N LEU A 920 18.70 2.75 21.15
CA LEU A 920 20.07 2.22 21.38
C LEU A 920 20.58 2.45 22.80
N TYR A 921 19.88 3.22 23.63
CA TYR A 921 20.34 3.56 24.96
C TYR A 921 20.46 2.31 25.86
N PRO A 922 21.58 2.09 26.57
CA PRO A 922 21.80 0.86 27.32
C PRO A 922 20.79 0.67 28.46
N PHE A 923 19.98 -0.37 28.36
CA PHE A 923 19.04 -0.78 29.42
C PHE A 923 19.71 -0.94 30.78
N ALA A 924 20.95 -1.44 30.78
CA ALA A 924 21.75 -1.67 31.98
C ALA A 924 21.98 -0.42 32.84
N GLU A 925 21.90 0.79 32.26
CA GLU A 925 22.15 2.04 32.97
C GLU A 925 20.92 2.64 33.63
N PHE A 926 19.72 2.35 33.13
CA PHE A 926 18.48 2.90 33.70
C PHE A 926 17.61 1.85 34.38
N SER A 927 17.81 0.55 34.14
CA SER A 927 17.07 -0.52 34.85
C SER A 927 17.10 -0.40 36.39
N PRO A 928 18.18 0.07 37.05
CA PRO A 928 18.16 0.24 38.51
C PRO A 928 17.14 1.29 39.00
N SER A 929 16.74 2.23 38.14
CA SER A 929 15.73 3.25 38.47
C SER A 929 14.29 2.76 38.28
N VAL A 930 14.08 1.62 37.61
CA VAL A 930 12.77 1.03 37.34
C VAL A 930 12.85 -0.52 37.43
N PRO A 931 12.99 -1.09 38.64
CA PRO A 931 13.26 -2.52 38.82
C PRO A 931 12.10 -3.46 38.41
N PHE A 932 10.85 -2.95 38.36
CA PHE A 932 9.64 -3.76 38.18
C PHE A 932 8.77 -3.33 37.00
N ALA A 933 9.35 -3.06 35.82
CA ALA A 933 8.55 -2.70 34.64
C ALA A 933 7.69 -3.90 34.16
N ALA A 934 6.43 -3.62 33.81
CA ALA A 934 5.52 -4.61 33.23
C ALA A 934 6.00 -5.02 31.85
N TRP A 935 6.12 -6.30 31.56
CA TRP A 935 6.69 -6.74 30.29
C TRP A 935 5.62 -7.10 29.26
N LEU A 936 5.85 -6.63 28.04
CA LEU A 936 5.04 -7.00 26.88
C LEU A 936 5.93 -7.21 25.66
N ARG A 937 5.72 -8.37 25.03
CA ARG A 937 6.33 -8.72 23.75
C ARG A 937 5.26 -9.04 22.73
N TYR A 938 5.30 -8.35 21.61
CA TYR A 938 4.43 -8.62 20.45
C TYR A 938 5.31 -9.05 19.28
N GLU A 939 5.10 -10.27 18.80
CA GLU A 939 5.81 -10.85 17.66
C GLU A 939 4.78 -11.14 16.55
N ALA A 940 5.16 -10.89 15.30
CA ALA A 940 4.49 -11.55 14.18
C ALA A 940 5.17 -12.89 13.93
N TRP A 941 4.42 -13.91 13.49
CA TRP A 941 4.99 -15.20 13.12
C TRP A 941 6.21 -14.99 12.20
N ALA A 942 7.37 -15.48 12.62
CA ALA A 942 8.59 -15.33 11.87
C ALA A 942 8.44 -15.95 10.47
N ALA A 943 9.01 -15.32 9.44
CA ALA A 943 8.98 -15.85 8.08
C ALA A 943 9.30 -17.36 8.10
N PRO A 944 8.47 -18.23 7.50
CA PRO A 944 8.66 -19.67 7.58
C PRO A 944 10.06 -20.01 7.07
N ALA A 945 10.73 -20.98 7.72
CA ALA A 945 12.00 -21.48 7.21
C ALA A 945 11.80 -21.92 5.75
N GLN A 946 12.57 -21.34 4.84
CA GLN A 946 12.52 -21.71 3.43
C GLN A 946 13.81 -22.43 3.09
N LEU A 947 13.72 -23.75 2.94
CA LEU A 947 14.73 -24.54 2.26
C LEU A 947 14.26 -24.72 0.81
N PRO A 948 14.80 -23.98 -0.18
CA PRO A 948 14.29 -24.01 -1.54
C PRO A 948 14.16 -25.43 -2.11
N GLY A 949 12.93 -25.76 -2.53
CA GLY A 949 12.58 -27.06 -3.08
C GLY A 949 12.33 -28.15 -2.04
N LEU A 950 12.05 -27.79 -0.78
CA LEU A 950 11.50 -28.68 0.25
C LEU A 950 10.20 -28.07 0.81
N ALA A 951 9.25 -28.94 1.17
CA ALA A 951 8.05 -28.52 1.90
C ALA A 951 8.41 -28.30 3.38
N CYS A 952 8.27 -27.07 3.86
CA CYS A 952 8.54 -26.71 5.25
C CYS A 952 7.26 -26.19 5.93
N GLU A 953 7.00 -26.67 7.14
CA GLU A 953 5.86 -26.30 7.97
C GLU A 953 6.35 -25.72 9.31
N PRO A 954 5.66 -24.73 9.89
CA PRO A 954 5.84 -24.30 11.27
C PRO A 954 5.89 -25.44 12.30
N TRP A 955 6.73 -25.30 13.33
CA TRP A 955 6.68 -26.10 14.56
C TRP A 955 6.89 -25.19 15.77
N GLU A 956 6.04 -25.29 16.78
CA GLU A 956 6.13 -24.46 17.99
C GLU A 956 6.24 -25.34 19.23
N LEU A 957 7.08 -24.94 20.19
CA LEU A 957 7.16 -25.58 21.50
C LEU A 957 6.50 -24.69 22.56
N PRO A 958 6.02 -25.27 23.67
CA PRO A 958 5.61 -24.50 24.83
C PRO A 958 6.72 -23.55 25.29
N ARG A 959 6.42 -22.26 25.50
CA ARG A 959 7.41 -21.22 25.86
C ARG A 959 7.93 -21.32 27.31
N GLY A 960 7.43 -22.27 28.11
CA GLY A 960 7.95 -22.57 29.46
C GLY A 960 9.23 -23.42 29.41
N SER A 961 10.12 -23.26 30.39
CA SER A 961 11.31 -24.12 30.52
C SER A 961 11.00 -25.35 31.39
N THR A 962 11.56 -26.50 31.02
CA THR A 962 11.46 -27.74 31.81
C THR A 962 12.63 -27.92 32.78
N VAL A 963 13.64 -27.04 32.72
CA VAL A 963 14.80 -27.09 33.59
C VAL A 963 14.57 -26.11 34.76
N PRO A 964 14.62 -26.57 36.03
CA PRO A 964 14.70 -25.69 37.18
C PRO A 964 16.10 -25.09 37.20
N TRP A 965 16.27 -24.00 36.46
CA TRP A 965 17.52 -23.27 36.36
C TRP A 965 17.22 -21.80 36.69
N PRO A 966 18.09 -21.05 37.39
CA PRO A 966 17.70 -19.76 37.95
C PRO A 966 17.30 -18.85 36.80
N LEU A 967 15.99 -18.65 36.63
CA LEU A 967 15.48 -17.60 35.79
C LEU A 967 15.72 -16.33 36.56
N PRO A 968 16.62 -15.48 36.07
CA PRO A 968 16.88 -14.23 36.72
C PRO A 968 15.94 -13.15 36.19
N GLY A 969 14.72 -13.50 35.81
CA GLY A 969 13.63 -12.58 36.08
C GLY A 969 13.41 -12.66 37.58
N GLY A 970 14.04 -11.78 38.37
CA GLY A 970 13.52 -11.53 39.71
C GLY A 970 12.00 -11.36 39.57
N ASP A 971 11.23 -11.92 40.49
CA ASP A 971 9.77 -11.78 40.47
C ASP A 971 9.42 -10.32 40.15
N ARG A 972 8.96 -10.07 38.91
CA ARG A 972 8.76 -8.70 38.41
C ARG A 972 7.54 -8.04 39.06
N GLY A 973 6.88 -8.75 39.98
CA GLY A 973 5.65 -8.31 40.64
C GLY A 973 4.40 -8.56 39.79
N VAL A 974 4.54 -8.93 38.51
CA VAL A 974 3.47 -9.04 37.50
C VAL A 974 3.75 -10.18 36.54
N PRO A 975 2.70 -10.84 36.02
CA PRO A 975 2.82 -11.68 34.83
C PRO A 975 3.33 -10.91 33.60
N GLU A 976 4.13 -11.57 32.77
CA GLU A 976 4.67 -11.05 31.52
C GLU A 976 3.83 -11.51 30.33
N LEU A 977 3.41 -10.59 29.45
CA LEU A 977 2.58 -10.93 28.29
C LEU A 977 3.43 -11.10 27.02
N THR A 978 3.42 -12.31 26.45
CA THR A 978 3.84 -12.52 25.05
C THR A 978 2.61 -12.68 24.17
N VAL A 979 2.58 -12.00 23.03
CA VAL A 979 1.59 -12.16 21.96
C VAL A 979 2.32 -12.51 20.67
N VAL A 980 1.92 -13.60 20.02
CA VAL A 980 2.43 -14.03 18.72
C VAL A 980 1.28 -14.12 17.74
N GLU A 981 1.32 -13.29 16.72
CA GLU A 981 0.36 -13.32 15.62
C GLU A 981 0.63 -14.53 14.71
N GLN A 982 -0.37 -15.39 14.55
CA GLN A 982 -0.28 -16.64 13.80
C GLN A 982 -0.61 -16.43 12.31
N PRO A 983 -0.17 -17.33 11.40
CA PRO A 983 -0.48 -17.25 9.97
C PRO A 983 -1.98 -17.28 9.63
N ASP A 984 -2.80 -17.89 10.48
CA ASP A 984 -4.26 -17.96 10.35
C ASP A 984 -4.99 -16.69 10.86
N GLY A 985 -4.23 -15.70 11.35
CA GLY A 985 -4.73 -14.43 11.86
C GLY A 985 -5.11 -14.44 13.35
N ALA A 986 -5.03 -15.58 14.06
CA ALA A 986 -5.18 -15.64 15.52
C ALA A 986 -4.00 -14.97 16.23
N LEU A 987 -4.17 -14.63 17.52
CA LEU A 987 -3.04 -14.29 18.39
C LEU A 987 -2.88 -15.37 19.46
N ARG A 988 -1.77 -16.11 19.43
CA ARG A 988 -1.39 -16.98 20.54
C ARG A 988 -0.68 -16.16 21.60
N CYS A 989 -1.13 -16.33 22.84
CA CYS A 989 -0.68 -15.51 23.95
C CYS A 989 -0.16 -16.41 25.08
N TRP A 990 0.88 -15.94 25.77
CA TRP A 990 1.41 -16.57 26.97
C TRP A 990 1.52 -15.54 28.09
N LEU A 991 0.96 -15.85 29.25
CA LEU A 991 1.29 -15.19 30.50
C LEU A 991 2.39 -15.97 31.19
N GLN A 992 3.61 -15.43 31.23
CA GLN A 992 4.70 -16.00 32.01
C GLN A 992 4.68 -15.41 33.42
N TYR A 993 4.74 -16.24 34.45
CA TYR A 993 4.58 -15.81 35.85
C TYR A 993 5.36 -16.69 36.82
N ASN A 994 5.66 -16.16 38.01
CA ASN A 994 6.23 -16.95 39.11
C ASN A 994 5.13 -17.78 39.78
N ALA A 995 5.11 -19.10 39.56
CA ALA A 995 4.13 -20.03 40.10
C ALA A 995 4.19 -20.18 41.64
N LEU A 996 5.28 -19.73 42.28
CA LEU A 996 5.32 -19.61 43.74
C LEU A 996 4.57 -18.35 44.21
N ALA A 997 4.63 -17.28 43.42
CA ALA A 997 4.00 -15.99 43.72
C ALA A 997 2.52 -15.91 43.31
N PHE A 998 2.12 -16.58 42.23
CA PHE A 998 0.75 -16.57 41.71
C PHE A 998 0.17 -17.96 41.60
N ASP A 999 -1.07 -18.13 42.07
CA ASP A 999 -1.83 -19.35 41.81
C ASP A 999 -2.38 -19.33 40.38
N LEU A 1000 -2.38 -20.50 39.72
CA LEU A 1000 -2.86 -20.63 38.33
C LEU A 1000 -4.25 -20.00 38.09
N PRO A 1001 -5.26 -20.10 38.97
CA PRO A 1001 -6.55 -19.44 38.78
C PRO A 1001 -6.44 -17.91 38.61
N VAL A 1002 -5.52 -17.24 39.30
CA VAL A 1002 -5.29 -15.79 39.16
C VAL A 1002 -4.79 -15.46 37.76
N ILE A 1003 -3.94 -16.31 37.21
CA ILE A 1003 -3.37 -16.14 35.87
C ILE A 1003 -4.39 -16.46 34.78
N THR A 1004 -5.20 -17.51 34.96
CA THR A 1004 -6.31 -17.83 34.05
C THR A 1004 -7.33 -16.69 34.02
N GLU A 1005 -7.71 -16.17 35.18
CA GLU A 1005 -8.61 -15.01 35.27
C GLU A 1005 -8.03 -13.78 34.56
N LEU A 1006 -6.73 -13.50 34.72
CA LEU A 1006 -6.06 -12.40 34.03
C LEU A 1006 -6.07 -12.55 32.50
N ALA A 1007 -5.93 -13.76 31.97
CA ALA A 1007 -6.01 -14.05 30.54
C ALA A 1007 -7.44 -13.85 29.99
N GLU A 1008 -8.44 -14.28 30.75
CA GLU A 1008 -9.86 -14.06 30.42
C GLU A 1008 -10.21 -12.57 30.40
N GLU A 1009 -9.76 -11.82 31.40
CA GLU A 1009 -9.95 -10.37 31.47
C GLU A 1009 -9.24 -9.62 30.36
N PHE A 1010 -8.02 -10.03 30.00
CA PHE A 1010 -7.32 -9.45 28.88
C PHE A 1010 -8.09 -9.66 27.57
N THR A 1011 -8.63 -10.86 27.35
CA THR A 1011 -9.48 -11.16 26.18
C THR A 1011 -10.78 -10.34 26.20
N ALA A 1012 -11.39 -10.15 27.36
CA ALA A 1012 -12.58 -9.30 27.53
C ALA A 1012 -12.26 -7.80 27.31
N ALA A 1013 -11.09 -7.34 27.76
CA ALA A 1013 -10.62 -5.98 27.54
C ALA A 1013 -10.39 -5.70 26.05
N LEU A 1014 -9.79 -6.65 25.32
CA LEU A 1014 -9.67 -6.58 23.85
C LEU A 1014 -11.04 -6.54 23.18
N THR A 1015 -11.98 -7.38 23.61
CA THR A 1015 -13.36 -7.40 23.08
C THR A 1015 -14.05 -6.05 23.29
N THR A 1016 -13.90 -5.46 24.48
CA THR A 1016 -14.46 -4.15 24.82
C THR A 1016 -13.78 -3.03 24.04
N ALA A 1017 -12.47 -3.12 23.79
CA ALA A 1017 -11.73 -2.14 23.02
C ALA A 1017 -12.15 -2.10 21.54
N CYS A 1018 -12.60 -3.24 21.00
CA CYS A 1018 -13.05 -3.40 19.62
C CYS A 1018 -14.51 -2.99 19.38
N GLY A 1019 -15.35 -2.95 20.42
CA GLY A 1019 -16.74 -2.48 20.37
C GLY A 1019 -16.85 -0.97 20.55
#